data_AF-A0A375HN52-F1
#
_entry.id   AF-A0A375HN52-F1
#
_cell.length_a   1.000
_cell.length_b   1.000
_cell.length_c   1.000
_cell.angle_alpha   90.00
_cell.angle_beta   90.00
_cell.angle_gamma   90.00
#
_symmetry.space_group_name_H-M   'P 1'
#
loop_
_entity.id
_entity.type
_entity.pdbx_description
1 polymer ?
#
loop_
_entity_poly.entity_id
_entity_poly.type
_entity_poly.pdbx_seq_one_letter_code
_entity_poly.pdbx_strand_id
1 'polypeptide(L)'
;MKPQSTRAALILNVEDREGPRYVKSRILHRGGFSVIEAVTGHSALSLVRQHEPSLVLLSAKLPDISGLEVCRLLKEDPQTARTLVLLTSPGLAQSRQRVEALNCGADGYLVEPAEPEEVLSSIQALLRLRGAEDAYHRTSRALHEHEDMFRQLAESLADVVWILDPTTRRLLFASSSLATICGHSPEQLMDDPRRCLERVAPSDRARVEAAVSSMLSDGNMDIEFALALPGGETREVRARAFPMRSRGGADDNGPQAVAGGPPLRIAGICQDVTLQKRAGRTLRNEERRKDQFLAMLAHELRNPLAPLRSAADLLQQLAPTREDMFRARDIIGRQVHHLTRLVDELLDISRFNQGRITLRQDLVELRTALNTAVEAVRPVLDAYRHTLRLSLPEQPLPVRGDLVRLTQIFSNLLQNAAAYTPAGGVISVEAGFDESAPETVPDAVSGGQVTVRVRDNGTGLSAALQRQLFDPLAPPDPAGDNEAPTEASHSAFPHDGPGIGLTLVQKLVQLHGGTIRAFSAGPGQGSTFTVTLPVEPWQHWHPGSGKAGPRRSVPRRILLVDDNVDALEAMTMALQAMGHTVVTAPDGPSALARASDARPDLVLLDLGMPAMDGFETVRRLRALPELRGARLVALTGFGQPEDRRRALAAGFDQHLVKPADLDALTRLLDELDQERA
;
A
#
# COMPACT_ATOMS: atom_id res chain seq x y z
N MET A 1 -10.98 49.20 20.88
CA MET A 1 -12.34 49.39 20.33
C MET A 1 -12.93 50.64 20.97
N LYS A 2 -13.43 51.59 20.17
CA LYS A 2 -14.16 52.76 20.66
C LYS A 2 -15.39 52.28 21.47
N PRO A 3 -15.78 52.95 22.57
CA PRO A 3 -17.00 52.58 23.30
C PRO A 3 -18.18 52.70 22.34
N GLN A 4 -18.95 51.62 22.19
CA GLN A 4 -20.20 51.65 21.44
C GLN A 4 -21.06 52.78 22.02
N SER A 5 -21.46 53.71 21.16
CA SER A 5 -22.44 54.76 21.47
C SER A 5 -23.66 54.12 22.13
N THR A 6 -23.80 54.28 23.45
CA THR A 6 -24.98 53.84 24.20
C THR A 6 -26.18 54.63 23.69
N ARG A 7 -26.96 54.01 22.81
CA ARG A 7 -28.25 54.55 22.35
C ARG A 7 -29.09 54.85 23.60
N ALA A 8 -29.47 56.11 23.80
CA ALA A 8 -30.25 56.52 24.96
C ALA A 8 -31.53 55.67 25.06
N ALA A 9 -31.74 55.01 26.20
CA ALA A 9 -32.89 54.13 26.40
C ALA A 9 -34.20 54.90 26.15
N LEU A 10 -35.13 54.26 25.44
CA LEU A 10 -36.40 54.86 25.05
C LEU A 10 -37.44 54.62 26.15
N ILE A 11 -38.07 55.69 26.62
CA ILE A 11 -39.10 55.63 27.65
C ILE A 11 -40.41 56.14 27.05
N LEU A 12 -41.49 55.40 27.25
CA LEU A 12 -42.84 55.83 26.90
C LEU A 12 -43.51 56.45 28.13
N ASN A 13 -43.75 57.75 28.11
CA ASN A 13 -44.47 58.47 29.16
C ASN A 13 -45.96 58.52 28.83
N VAL A 14 -46.79 57.83 29.62
CA VAL A 14 -48.23 57.70 29.41
C VAL A 14 -48.98 58.49 30.49
N GLU A 15 -49.48 59.66 30.13
CA GLU A 15 -50.20 60.56 31.04
C GLU A 15 -51.22 61.40 30.25
N ASP A 16 -52.46 61.44 30.72
CA ASP A 16 -53.54 62.19 30.07
C ASP A 16 -53.42 63.70 30.31
N ARG A 17 -53.02 64.10 31.52
CA ARG A 17 -52.87 65.51 31.91
C ARG A 17 -51.59 66.14 31.33
N GLU A 18 -51.76 67.25 30.62
CA GLU A 18 -50.67 67.95 29.93
C GLU A 18 -49.54 68.41 30.86
N GLY A 19 -49.87 69.00 32.02
CA GLY A 19 -48.87 69.51 32.97
C GLY A 19 -47.94 68.42 33.52
N PRO A 20 -48.47 67.37 34.19
CA PRO A 20 -47.67 66.23 34.67
C PRO A 20 -46.92 65.51 33.55
N ARG A 21 -47.54 65.36 32.36
CA ARG A 21 -46.88 64.74 31.19
C ARG A 21 -45.63 65.54 30.79
N TYR A 22 -45.78 66.86 30.60
CA TYR A 22 -44.68 67.75 30.25
C TYR A 22 -43.54 67.72 31.28
N VAL A 23 -43.87 67.77 32.58
CA VAL A 23 -42.88 67.74 33.65
C VAL A 23 -42.11 66.41 33.67
N LYS A 24 -42.81 65.27 33.63
CA LYS A 24 -42.19 63.94 33.57
C LYS A 24 -41.28 63.81 32.34
N SER A 25 -41.74 64.17 31.15
CA SER A 25 -40.92 64.11 29.93
C SER A 25 -39.66 64.97 30.05
N ARG A 26 -39.74 66.16 30.65
CA ARG A 26 -38.58 67.03 30.87
C ARG A 26 -37.60 66.46 31.89
N ILE A 27 -38.08 65.81 32.94
CA ILE A 27 -37.25 65.07 33.91
C ILE A 27 -36.50 63.94 33.20
N LEU A 28 -37.20 63.12 32.42
CA LEU A 28 -36.62 61.99 31.68
C LEU A 28 -35.58 62.45 30.65
N HIS A 29 -35.86 63.51 29.89
CA HIS A 29 -34.89 64.08 28.95
C HIS A 29 -33.63 64.60 29.64
N ARG A 30 -33.76 65.28 30.79
CA ARG A 30 -32.60 65.69 31.60
C ARG A 30 -31.81 64.50 32.15
N GLY A 31 -32.49 63.39 32.42
CA GLY A 31 -31.89 62.10 32.79
C GLY A 31 -31.18 61.38 31.64
N GLY A 32 -31.16 61.94 30.43
CA GLY A 32 -30.48 61.38 29.26
C GLY A 32 -31.28 60.31 28.51
N PHE A 33 -32.58 60.20 28.76
CA PHE A 33 -33.45 59.25 28.08
C PHE A 33 -34.10 59.84 26.81
N SER A 34 -34.35 58.97 25.82
CA SER A 34 -35.25 59.31 24.72
C SER A 34 -36.67 59.11 25.20
N VAL A 35 -37.60 60.03 24.88
CA VAL A 35 -38.98 59.98 25.40
C VAL A 35 -39.96 60.05 24.24
N ILE A 36 -40.95 59.15 24.26
CA ILE A 36 -42.18 59.25 23.47
C ILE A 36 -43.37 59.37 24.42
N GLU A 37 -44.44 60.01 23.98
CA GLU A 37 -45.59 60.33 24.83
C GLU A 37 -46.87 59.65 24.31
N ALA A 38 -47.72 59.24 25.25
CA ALA A 38 -49.09 58.81 24.98
C ALA A 38 -50.05 59.44 25.98
N VAL A 39 -51.28 59.70 25.55
CA VAL A 39 -52.31 60.35 26.38
C VAL A 39 -53.47 59.41 26.71
N THR A 40 -53.50 58.23 26.08
CA THR A 40 -54.50 57.17 26.27
C THR A 40 -53.83 55.82 26.40
N GLY A 41 -54.50 54.87 27.05
CA GLY A 41 -54.00 53.50 27.19
C GLY A 41 -53.93 52.76 25.86
N HIS A 42 -54.90 52.91 24.96
CA HIS A 42 -54.85 52.29 23.62
C HIS A 42 -53.67 52.81 22.78
N SER A 43 -53.38 54.11 22.87
CA SER A 43 -52.22 54.70 22.21
C SER A 43 -50.93 54.13 22.81
N ALA A 44 -50.86 53.97 24.13
CA ALA A 44 -49.72 53.36 24.80
C ALA A 44 -49.46 51.92 24.32
N LEU A 45 -50.49 51.06 24.29
CA LEU A 45 -50.38 49.69 23.78
C LEU A 45 -49.85 49.64 22.35
N SER A 46 -50.35 50.52 21.48
CA SER A 46 -49.92 50.61 20.08
C SER A 46 -48.45 51.04 19.96
N LEU A 47 -48.04 52.06 20.73
CA LEU A 47 -46.69 52.59 20.72
C LEU A 47 -45.66 51.62 21.31
N VAL A 48 -46.05 50.82 22.32
CA VAL A 48 -45.15 49.78 22.86
C VAL A 48 -44.83 48.74 21.80
N ARG A 49 -45.85 48.27 21.05
CA ARG A 49 -45.64 47.32 19.95
C ARG A 49 -44.83 47.90 18.79
N GLN A 50 -45.00 49.19 18.50
CA GLN A 50 -44.34 49.83 17.37
C GLN A 50 -42.88 50.21 17.65
N HIS A 51 -42.58 50.68 18.86
CA HIS A 51 -41.30 51.30 19.18
C HIS A 51 -40.47 50.54 20.21
N GLU A 52 -41.01 49.47 20.81
CA GLU A 52 -40.34 48.62 21.80
C GLU A 52 -39.57 49.44 22.86
N PRO A 53 -40.24 50.34 23.60
CA PRO A 53 -39.59 51.15 24.61
C PRO A 53 -38.97 50.28 25.69
N SER A 54 -37.84 50.73 26.23
CA SER A 54 -37.14 50.05 27.32
C SER A 54 -37.94 50.08 28.63
N LEU A 55 -38.77 51.11 28.83
CA LEU A 55 -39.68 51.24 29.98
C LEU A 55 -40.90 52.10 29.63
N VAL A 56 -42.05 51.78 30.22
CA VAL A 56 -43.28 52.57 30.17
C VAL A 56 -43.51 53.20 31.54
N LEU A 57 -43.50 54.52 31.60
CA LEU A 57 -43.92 55.30 32.77
C LEU A 57 -45.43 55.54 32.64
N LEU A 58 -46.23 54.78 33.39
CA LEU A 58 -47.65 54.61 33.14
C LEU A 58 -48.50 55.27 34.23
N SER A 59 -49.35 56.22 33.90
CA SER A 59 -50.35 56.73 34.86
C SER A 59 -51.41 55.67 35.16
N ALA A 60 -51.78 55.53 36.44
CA ALA A 60 -52.82 54.62 36.92
C ALA A 60 -54.21 54.99 36.40
N LYS A 61 -54.45 56.29 36.17
CA LYS A 61 -55.71 56.85 35.69
C LYS A 61 -55.51 57.38 34.28
N LEU A 62 -56.25 56.83 33.34
CA LEU A 62 -56.25 57.22 31.93
C LEU A 62 -57.71 57.30 31.45
N PRO A 63 -58.00 58.08 30.39
CA PRO A 63 -59.37 58.43 29.99
C PRO A 63 -60.16 57.27 29.35
N ASP A 64 -59.49 56.27 28.80
CA ASP A 64 -60.08 55.20 28.00
C ASP A 64 -60.04 53.82 28.67
N ILE A 65 -58.88 53.41 29.19
CA ILE A 65 -58.68 52.16 29.94
C ILE A 65 -57.76 52.41 31.12
N SER A 66 -57.99 51.78 32.27
CA SER A 66 -57.16 52.04 33.46
C SER A 66 -55.69 51.67 33.23
N GLY A 67 -54.75 52.35 33.88
CA GLY A 67 -53.32 52.02 33.78
C GLY A 67 -53.00 50.60 34.27
N LEU A 68 -53.78 50.07 35.21
CA LEU A 68 -53.67 48.67 35.65
C LEU A 68 -54.07 47.69 34.53
N GLU A 69 -55.14 48.00 33.79
CA GLU A 69 -55.58 47.23 32.62
C GLU A 69 -54.51 47.26 31.53
N VAL A 70 -53.96 48.44 31.22
CA VAL A 70 -52.87 48.59 30.24
C VAL A 70 -51.66 47.75 30.65
N CYS A 71 -51.24 47.81 31.91
CA CYS A 71 -50.14 47.01 32.42
C CYS A 71 -50.41 45.52 32.24
N ARG A 72 -51.61 45.05 32.60
CA ARG A 72 -51.99 43.64 32.44
C ARG A 72 -51.94 43.20 30.97
N LEU A 73 -52.54 43.98 30.08
CA LEU A 73 -52.55 43.70 28.63
C LEU A 73 -51.14 43.66 28.05
N LEU A 74 -50.24 44.55 28.49
CA LEU A 74 -48.83 44.52 28.09
C LEU A 74 -48.12 43.25 28.58
N LYS A 75 -48.43 42.79 29.79
CA LYS A 75 -47.79 41.63 30.43
C LYS A 75 -48.36 40.29 29.96
N GLU A 76 -49.61 40.25 29.49
CA GLU A 76 -50.25 39.07 28.90
C GLU A 76 -49.83 38.83 27.44
N ASP A 77 -49.43 39.87 26.72
CA ASP A 77 -48.96 39.76 25.34
C ASP A 77 -47.48 39.34 25.27
N PRO A 78 -47.13 38.18 24.68
CA PRO A 78 -45.75 37.69 24.58
C PRO A 78 -44.76 38.66 23.90
N GLN A 79 -45.24 39.53 23.01
CA GLN A 79 -44.38 40.50 22.31
C GLN A 79 -44.00 41.69 23.21
N THR A 80 -44.85 42.05 24.16
CA THR A 80 -44.66 43.22 25.03
C THR A 80 -44.42 42.88 26.50
N ALA A 81 -44.60 41.61 26.89
CA ALA A 81 -44.50 41.18 28.28
C ALA A 81 -43.14 41.47 28.93
N ARG A 82 -42.11 41.58 28.10
CA ARG A 82 -40.73 41.89 28.50
C ARG A 82 -40.47 43.39 28.73
N THR A 83 -41.36 44.28 28.31
CA THR A 83 -41.24 45.73 28.53
C THR A 83 -41.46 46.07 29.99
N LEU A 84 -40.58 46.91 30.56
CA LEU A 84 -40.69 47.35 31.95
C LEU A 84 -41.83 48.35 32.11
N VAL A 85 -42.61 48.26 33.19
CA VAL A 85 -43.72 49.17 33.50
C VAL A 85 -43.53 49.75 34.90
N LEU A 86 -43.32 51.06 34.97
CA LEU A 86 -43.31 51.82 36.22
C LEU A 86 -44.64 52.57 36.35
N LEU A 87 -45.52 52.09 37.23
CA LEU A 87 -46.85 52.65 37.37
C LEU A 87 -46.83 53.83 38.35
N THR A 88 -47.47 54.93 37.97
CA THR A 88 -47.54 56.20 38.70
C THR A 88 -48.97 56.51 39.08
N SER A 89 -49.23 56.95 40.31
CA SER A 89 -50.58 57.23 40.79
C SER A 89 -50.63 58.49 41.67
N PRO A 90 -51.63 59.38 41.52
CA PRO A 90 -51.78 60.57 42.36
C PRO A 90 -52.37 60.26 43.74
N GLY A 91 -51.77 60.83 44.80
CA GLY A 91 -52.32 60.87 46.17
C GLY A 91 -51.61 59.95 47.18
N LEU A 92 -52.06 59.96 48.45
CA LEU A 92 -51.48 59.14 49.53
C LEU A 92 -51.60 57.64 49.19
N ALA A 93 -50.46 56.96 49.12
CA ALA A 93 -50.40 55.54 48.81
C ALA A 93 -51.15 54.71 49.85
N GLN A 94 -52.28 54.13 49.46
CA GLN A 94 -52.83 52.99 50.19
C GLN A 94 -51.99 51.76 49.81
N SER A 95 -51.44 51.03 50.79
CA SER A 95 -50.65 49.81 50.55
C SER A 95 -51.33 48.85 49.56
N ARG A 96 -52.67 48.83 49.55
CA ARG A 96 -53.50 48.07 48.63
C ARG A 96 -53.28 48.41 47.15
N GLN A 97 -53.16 49.69 46.79
CA GLN A 97 -52.98 50.10 45.38
C GLN A 97 -51.60 49.71 44.84
N ARG A 98 -50.56 49.78 45.68
CA ARG A 98 -49.22 49.31 45.33
C ARG A 98 -49.21 47.79 45.09
N VAL A 99 -49.88 47.03 45.96
CA VAL A 99 -50.01 45.57 45.80
C VAL A 99 -50.78 45.22 44.53
N GLU A 100 -51.89 45.92 44.25
CA GLU A 100 -52.67 45.72 43.03
C GLU A 100 -51.83 46.00 41.76
N ALA A 101 -51.04 47.07 41.74
CA ALA A 101 -50.15 47.37 40.62
C ALA A 101 -49.10 46.28 40.37
N LEU A 102 -48.43 45.80 41.43
CA LEU A 102 -47.44 44.72 41.31
C LEU A 102 -48.08 43.39 40.89
N ASN A 103 -49.27 43.06 41.41
CA ASN A 103 -50.00 41.85 41.02
C ASN A 103 -50.50 41.89 39.56
N CYS A 104 -50.72 43.09 38.99
CA CYS A 104 -50.99 43.27 37.57
C CYS A 104 -49.71 43.22 36.69
N GLY A 105 -48.56 42.93 37.28
CA GLY A 105 -47.29 42.74 36.58
C GLY A 105 -46.43 43.99 36.42
N ALA A 106 -46.76 45.11 37.10
CA ALA A 106 -45.89 46.29 37.07
C ALA A 106 -44.54 45.98 37.75
N ASP A 107 -43.44 46.42 37.14
CA ASP A 107 -42.08 46.19 37.64
C ASP A 107 -41.71 47.19 38.74
N GLY A 108 -42.45 48.30 38.84
CA GLY A 108 -42.34 49.26 39.92
C GLY A 108 -43.61 50.09 40.09
N TYR A 109 -43.69 50.78 41.24
CA TYR A 109 -44.80 51.66 41.57
C TYR A 109 -44.26 52.92 42.24
N LEU A 110 -44.75 54.08 41.83
CA LEU A 110 -44.31 55.39 42.32
C LEU A 110 -45.52 56.31 42.56
N VAL A 111 -45.45 57.08 43.64
CA VAL A 111 -46.57 57.87 44.16
C VAL A 111 -46.36 59.33 43.79
N GLU A 112 -47.39 60.01 43.30
CA GLU A 112 -47.28 61.42 42.92
C GLU A 112 -47.83 62.39 43.98
N PRO A 113 -47.17 63.55 44.17
CA PRO A 113 -45.97 64.02 43.45
C PRO A 113 -44.68 63.35 43.96
N ALA A 114 -43.83 62.88 43.05
CA ALA A 114 -42.51 62.33 43.37
C ALA A 114 -41.41 63.30 43.00
N GLU A 115 -40.32 63.27 43.75
CA GLU A 115 -39.13 64.06 43.45
C GLU A 115 -38.46 63.57 42.15
N PRO A 116 -37.89 64.46 41.31
CA PRO A 116 -37.24 64.07 40.06
C PRO A 116 -36.16 62.99 40.23
N GLU A 117 -35.39 63.04 41.31
CA GLU A 117 -34.34 62.07 41.62
C GLU A 117 -34.89 60.67 41.92
N GLU A 118 -36.08 60.59 42.53
CA GLU A 118 -36.75 59.32 42.81
C GLU A 118 -37.20 58.65 41.51
N VAL A 119 -37.84 59.40 40.62
CA VAL A 119 -38.28 58.91 39.29
C VAL A 119 -37.09 58.39 38.48
N LEU A 120 -36.01 59.18 38.39
CA LEU A 120 -34.82 58.79 37.63
C LEU A 120 -34.12 57.59 38.25
N SER A 121 -33.99 57.54 39.59
CA SER A 121 -33.35 56.42 40.29
C SER A 121 -34.13 55.12 40.16
N SER A 122 -35.46 55.16 40.27
CA SER A 122 -36.33 54.00 40.05
C SER A 122 -36.19 53.45 38.63
N ILE A 123 -36.21 54.32 37.62
CA ILE A 123 -36.05 53.91 36.22
C ILE A 123 -34.66 53.32 35.97
N GLN A 124 -33.60 53.98 36.45
CA GLN A 124 -32.24 53.48 36.30
C GLN A 124 -32.00 52.15 37.05
N ALA A 125 -32.63 51.93 38.19
CA ALA A 125 -32.56 50.67 38.92
C ALA A 125 -33.20 49.53 38.11
N LEU A 126 -34.41 49.75 37.57
CA LEU A 126 -35.12 48.78 36.74
C LEU A 126 -34.35 48.43 35.46
N LEU A 127 -33.82 49.45 34.77
CA LEU A 127 -33.00 49.24 33.56
C LEU A 127 -31.69 48.50 33.85
N ARG A 128 -31.03 48.76 34.99
CA ARG A 128 -29.81 48.04 35.41
C ARG A 128 -30.08 46.57 35.70
N LEU A 129 -31.15 46.29 36.45
CA LEU A 129 -31.56 44.92 36.75
C LEU A 129 -31.84 44.15 35.46
N ARG A 130 -32.57 44.77 34.51
CA ARG A 130 -32.83 44.15 33.22
C ARG A 130 -31.57 43.92 32.38
N GLY A 131 -30.67 44.90 32.34
CA GLY A 131 -29.40 44.76 31.63
C GLY A 131 -28.57 43.59 32.15
N ALA A 132 -28.58 43.34 33.46
CA ALA A 132 -27.88 42.21 34.08
C ALA A 132 -28.54 40.86 33.72
N GLU A 133 -29.87 40.76 33.75
CA GLU A 133 -30.59 39.56 33.33
C GLU A 133 -30.32 39.20 31.87
N ASP A 134 -30.40 40.18 30.96
CA ASP A 134 -30.17 39.96 29.53
C ASP A 134 -28.70 39.62 29.23
N ALA A 135 -27.75 40.15 30.02
CA ALA A 135 -26.34 39.75 29.94
C ALA A 135 -26.15 38.30 30.41
N TYR A 136 -26.74 37.93 31.55
CA TYR A 136 -26.67 36.57 32.09
C TYR A 136 -27.22 35.54 31.10
N HIS A 137 -28.41 35.80 30.53
CA HIS A 137 -29.02 34.90 29.54
C HIS A 137 -28.19 34.77 28.27
N ARG A 138 -27.56 35.85 27.80
CA ARG A 138 -26.67 35.81 26.62
C ARG A 138 -25.42 34.99 26.88
N THR A 139 -24.74 35.22 28.01
CA THR A 139 -23.54 34.45 28.37
C THR A 139 -23.88 32.98 28.60
N SER A 140 -25.00 32.70 29.26
CA SER A 140 -25.49 31.33 29.45
C SER A 140 -25.77 30.65 28.11
N ARG A 141 -26.50 31.30 27.18
CA ARG A 141 -26.74 30.75 25.84
C ARG A 141 -25.46 30.51 25.05
N ALA A 142 -24.53 31.47 25.04
CA ALA A 142 -23.25 31.32 24.34
C ALA A 142 -22.42 30.16 24.92
N LEU A 143 -22.44 29.97 26.25
CA LEU A 143 -21.78 28.83 26.88
C LEU A 143 -22.42 27.50 26.45
N HIS A 144 -23.74 27.41 26.47
CA HIS A 144 -24.45 26.22 26.01
C HIS A 144 -24.17 25.93 24.53
N GLU A 145 -24.18 26.94 23.66
CA GLU A 145 -23.85 26.80 22.23
C GLU A 145 -22.42 26.29 22.02
N HIS A 146 -21.44 26.79 22.79
CA HIS A 146 -20.06 26.33 22.73
C HIS A 146 -19.90 24.89 23.27
N GLU A 147 -20.58 24.54 24.37
CA GLU A 147 -20.58 23.18 24.92
C GLU A 147 -21.19 22.18 23.93
N ASP A 148 -22.31 22.54 23.31
CA ASP A 148 -22.96 21.72 22.29
C ASP A 148 -22.09 21.57 21.03
N MET A 149 -21.45 22.65 20.57
CA MET A 149 -20.51 22.61 19.45
C MET A 149 -19.33 21.68 19.75
N PHE A 150 -18.72 21.77 20.93
CA PHE A 150 -17.63 20.88 21.33
C PHE A 150 -18.09 19.42 21.34
N ARG A 151 -19.26 19.13 21.92
CA ARG A 151 -19.83 17.78 21.98
C ARG A 151 -20.04 17.22 20.57
N GLN A 152 -20.65 17.99 19.67
CA GLN A 152 -20.88 17.58 18.28
C GLN A 152 -19.58 17.28 17.54
N LEU A 153 -18.56 18.13 17.69
CA LEU A 153 -17.24 17.89 17.09
C LEU A 153 -16.62 16.61 17.62
N ALA A 154 -16.58 16.43 18.94
CA ALA A 154 -16.00 15.24 19.57
C ALA A 154 -16.75 13.95 19.22
N GLU A 155 -18.07 13.99 19.07
CA GLU A 155 -18.91 12.85 18.67
C GLU A 155 -18.79 12.52 17.17
N SER A 156 -18.46 13.50 16.33
CA SER A 156 -18.26 13.28 14.89
C SER A 156 -16.91 12.63 14.54
N LEU A 157 -15.95 12.65 15.47
CA LEU A 157 -14.63 12.04 15.26
C LEU A 157 -14.70 10.52 15.31
N ALA A 158 -14.05 9.86 14.36
CA ALA A 158 -13.89 8.40 14.40
C ALA A 158 -13.00 7.95 15.57
N ASP A 159 -12.06 8.80 15.98
CA ASP A 159 -11.22 8.56 17.16
C ASP A 159 -12.01 8.73 18.46
N VAL A 160 -11.62 8.00 19.49
CA VAL A 160 -12.18 8.21 20.83
C VAL A 160 -11.58 9.47 21.42
N VAL A 161 -12.41 10.39 21.90
CA VAL A 161 -11.99 11.54 22.71
C VAL A 161 -12.54 11.35 24.11
N TRP A 162 -11.69 11.52 25.13
CA TRP A 162 -12.10 11.41 26.52
C TRP A 162 -11.43 12.47 27.40
N ILE A 163 -12.11 12.85 28.48
CA ILE A 163 -11.62 13.80 29.48
C ILE A 163 -11.76 13.18 30.87
N LEU A 164 -10.68 13.15 31.62
CA LEU A 164 -10.59 12.60 32.97
C LEU A 164 -10.28 13.71 33.99
N ASP A 165 -10.91 13.64 35.15
CA ASP A 165 -10.44 14.33 36.36
C ASP A 165 -9.37 13.45 37.06
N PRO A 166 -8.10 13.88 37.11
CA PRO A 166 -7.03 13.08 37.69
C PRO A 166 -7.15 12.91 39.22
N THR A 167 -7.82 13.84 39.91
CA THR A 167 -8.00 13.80 41.37
C THR A 167 -9.08 12.82 41.77
N THR A 168 -10.25 12.88 41.12
CA THR A 168 -11.36 11.95 41.40
C THR A 168 -11.24 10.64 40.62
N ARG A 169 -10.34 10.59 39.62
CA ARG A 169 -10.17 9.48 38.67
C ARG A 169 -11.46 9.12 37.95
N ARG A 170 -12.33 10.11 37.70
CA ARG A 170 -13.60 9.95 36.98
C ARG A 170 -13.51 10.51 35.57
N LEU A 171 -14.13 9.81 34.62
CA LEU A 171 -14.34 10.32 33.27
C LEU A 171 -15.44 11.39 33.31
N LEU A 172 -15.14 12.57 32.78
CA LEU A 172 -16.09 13.69 32.63
C LEU A 172 -16.76 13.68 31.27
N PHE A 173 -16.06 13.15 30.27
CA PHE A 173 -16.53 13.04 28.90
C PHE A 173 -15.86 11.85 28.23
N ALA A 174 -16.61 11.12 27.41
CA ALA A 174 -16.11 10.13 26.47
C ALA A 174 -17.01 10.12 25.23
N SER A 175 -16.42 10.21 24.03
CA SER A 175 -17.18 10.19 22.79
C SER A 175 -17.79 8.80 22.51
N SER A 176 -18.87 8.77 21.73
CA SER A 176 -19.60 7.54 21.38
C SER A 176 -18.74 6.52 20.61
N SER A 177 -17.73 6.99 19.86
CA SER A 177 -16.76 6.17 19.12
C SER A 177 -15.98 5.19 20.01
N LEU A 178 -15.98 5.41 21.33
CA LEU A 178 -15.47 4.47 22.35
C LEU A 178 -16.08 3.07 22.22
N ALA A 179 -17.38 2.97 21.95
CA ALA A 179 -18.06 1.68 21.79
C ALA A 179 -17.51 0.93 20.58
N THR A 180 -17.25 1.64 19.50
CA THR A 180 -16.68 1.07 18.28
C THR A 180 -15.26 0.61 18.51
N ILE A 181 -14.37 1.45 19.05
CA ILE A 181 -12.93 1.17 19.16
C ILE A 181 -12.59 0.25 20.34
N CYS A 182 -13.14 0.55 21.52
CA CYS A 182 -12.79 -0.13 22.77
C CYS A 182 -13.78 -1.24 23.16
N GLY A 183 -14.93 -1.35 22.50
CA GLY A 183 -15.95 -2.37 22.80
C GLY A 183 -16.71 -2.14 24.12
N HIS A 184 -16.59 -0.95 24.71
CA HIS A 184 -17.30 -0.52 25.92
C HIS A 184 -18.18 0.68 25.61
N SER A 185 -19.38 0.71 26.16
CA SER A 185 -20.21 1.90 26.03
C SER A 185 -19.64 3.05 26.89
N PRO A 186 -19.86 4.31 26.51
CA PRO A 186 -19.45 5.46 27.32
C PRO A 186 -19.94 5.36 28.77
N GLU A 187 -21.17 4.91 28.99
CA GLU A 187 -21.78 4.77 30.32
C GLU A 187 -21.00 3.78 31.20
N GLN A 188 -20.60 2.63 30.63
CA GLN A 188 -19.83 1.61 31.35
C GLN A 188 -18.48 2.13 31.85
N LEU A 189 -17.86 3.02 31.08
CA LEU A 189 -16.55 3.62 31.39
C LEU A 189 -16.68 4.86 32.28
N MET A 190 -17.78 5.59 32.19
CA MET A 190 -18.09 6.65 33.16
C MET A 190 -18.27 6.12 34.58
N ASP A 191 -18.83 4.90 34.72
CA ASP A 191 -18.98 4.23 36.03
C ASP A 191 -17.64 3.78 36.63
N ASP A 192 -16.81 3.08 35.84
CA ASP A 192 -15.46 2.67 36.23
C ASP A 192 -14.49 2.79 35.04
N PRO A 193 -13.67 3.86 35.00
CA PRO A 193 -12.71 4.07 33.92
C PRO A 193 -11.68 2.94 33.78
N ARG A 194 -11.44 2.13 34.83
CA ARG A 194 -10.48 1.02 34.79
C ARG A 194 -10.93 -0.12 33.89
N ARG A 195 -12.21 -0.17 33.53
CA ARG A 195 -12.74 -1.16 32.57
C ARG A 195 -12.04 -1.11 31.22
N CYS A 196 -11.43 0.02 30.85
CA CYS A 196 -10.66 0.11 29.61
C CYS A 196 -9.48 -0.88 29.56
N LEU A 197 -8.97 -1.29 30.72
CA LEU A 197 -7.88 -2.27 30.85
C LEU A 197 -8.33 -3.72 30.66
N GLU A 198 -9.63 -4.02 30.80
CA GLU A 198 -10.17 -5.37 30.68
C GLU A 198 -10.01 -5.92 29.25
N ARG A 199 -10.02 -5.03 28.26
CA ARG A 199 -9.89 -5.36 26.84
C ARG A 199 -8.47 -5.35 26.34
N VAL A 200 -7.50 -4.90 27.13
CA VAL A 200 -6.09 -4.90 26.73
C VAL A 200 -5.60 -6.34 26.60
N ALA A 201 -4.92 -6.65 25.50
CA ALA A 201 -4.34 -7.97 25.28
C ALA A 201 -3.42 -8.35 26.45
N PRO A 202 -3.39 -9.63 26.88
CA PRO A 202 -2.60 -10.07 28.03
C PRO A 202 -1.10 -9.68 27.94
N SER A 203 -0.54 -9.69 26.74
CA SER A 203 0.86 -9.31 26.48
C SER A 203 1.16 -7.83 26.72
N ASP A 204 0.17 -6.95 26.61
CA ASP A 204 0.34 -5.50 26.71
C ASP A 204 -0.11 -4.93 28.08
N ARG A 205 -0.85 -5.71 28.87
CA ARG A 205 -1.55 -5.21 30.07
C ARG A 205 -0.64 -4.51 31.08
N ALA A 206 0.48 -5.13 31.45
CA ALA A 206 1.41 -4.54 32.43
C ALA A 206 2.01 -3.21 31.94
N ARG A 207 2.29 -3.10 30.63
CA ARG A 207 2.85 -1.89 30.02
C ARG A 207 1.82 -0.77 29.97
N VAL A 208 0.56 -1.09 29.66
CA VAL A 208 -0.54 -0.12 29.65
C VAL A 208 -0.88 0.36 31.06
N GLU A 209 -0.92 -0.53 32.04
CA GLU A 209 -1.13 -0.17 33.45
C GLU A 209 -0.05 0.79 33.97
N ALA A 210 1.22 0.54 33.63
CA ALA A 210 2.32 1.45 33.96
C ALA A 210 2.15 2.82 33.29
N ALA A 211 1.76 2.85 32.01
CA ALA A 211 1.53 4.10 31.27
C ALA A 211 0.37 4.92 31.84
N VAL A 212 -0.75 4.27 32.22
CA VAL A 212 -1.89 4.92 32.88
C VAL A 212 -1.48 5.50 34.24
N SER A 213 -0.65 4.79 35.00
CA SER A 213 -0.13 5.29 36.28
C SER A 213 0.73 6.54 36.09
N SER A 214 1.63 6.54 35.10
CA SER A 214 2.46 7.72 34.76
C SER A 214 1.58 8.90 34.35
N MET A 215 0.62 8.65 33.46
CA MET A 215 -0.32 9.65 32.97
C MET A 215 -1.12 10.33 34.09
N LEU A 216 -1.56 9.58 35.11
CA LEU A 216 -2.25 10.15 36.27
C LEU A 216 -1.35 11.07 37.11
N SER A 217 -0.02 10.90 37.02
CA SER A 217 0.96 11.70 37.74
C SER A 217 1.42 12.93 36.95
N ASP A 218 1.81 12.76 35.68
CA ASP A 218 2.43 13.80 34.85
C ASP A 218 1.50 14.39 33.77
N GLY A 219 0.32 13.80 33.57
CA GLY A 219 -0.69 14.20 32.61
C GLY A 219 -0.46 13.74 31.17
N ASN A 220 0.61 12.99 30.88
CA ASN A 220 1.01 12.62 29.52
C ASN A 220 0.99 11.10 29.30
N MET A 221 0.61 10.70 28.10
CA MET A 221 0.69 9.31 27.65
C MET A 221 0.86 9.28 26.13
N ASP A 222 1.69 8.39 25.61
CA ASP A 222 1.68 8.00 24.19
C ASP A 222 2.10 6.53 24.11
N ILE A 223 1.12 5.67 23.84
CA ILE A 223 1.32 4.23 23.87
C ILE A 223 0.48 3.55 22.80
N GLU A 224 1.09 2.58 22.12
CA GLU A 224 0.38 1.66 21.22
C GLU A 224 0.23 0.30 21.90
N PHE A 225 -0.93 -0.34 21.78
CA PHE A 225 -1.22 -1.66 22.35
C PHE A 225 -2.37 -2.35 21.61
N ALA A 226 -2.50 -3.65 21.81
CA ALA A 226 -3.59 -4.44 21.25
C ALA A 226 -4.80 -4.53 22.21
N LEU A 227 -6.00 -4.42 21.63
CA LEU A 227 -7.28 -4.70 22.26
C LEU A 227 -7.87 -6.02 21.76
N ALA A 228 -8.40 -6.83 22.67
CA ALA A 228 -9.15 -8.05 22.40
C ALA A 228 -10.66 -7.77 22.52
N LEU A 229 -11.33 -7.61 21.38
CA LEU A 229 -12.75 -7.29 21.30
C LEU A 229 -13.65 -8.53 21.50
N PRO A 230 -14.92 -8.35 21.90
CA PRO A 230 -15.90 -9.43 21.88
C PRO A 230 -16.02 -10.01 20.46
N GLY A 231 -15.80 -11.31 20.29
CA GLY A 231 -15.81 -11.98 18.98
C GLY A 231 -14.43 -12.43 18.47
N GLY A 232 -13.36 -12.21 19.23
CA GLY A 232 -12.01 -12.67 18.88
C GLY A 232 -11.25 -11.75 17.92
N GLU A 233 -11.86 -10.63 17.52
CA GLU A 233 -11.19 -9.58 16.76
C GLU A 233 -10.14 -8.90 17.63
N THR A 234 -8.94 -8.67 17.05
CA THR A 234 -7.88 -7.89 17.69
C THR A 234 -7.71 -6.56 16.95
N ARG A 235 -7.67 -5.46 17.71
CA ARG A 235 -7.40 -4.11 17.18
C ARG A 235 -6.15 -3.52 17.80
N GLU A 236 -5.36 -2.86 16.97
CA GLU A 236 -4.17 -2.13 17.40
C GLU A 236 -4.58 -0.68 17.61
N VAL A 237 -4.39 -0.17 18.82
CA VAL A 237 -4.82 1.18 19.21
C VAL A 237 -3.61 1.99 19.66
N ARG A 238 -3.59 3.27 19.28
CA ARG A 238 -2.67 4.27 19.83
C ARG A 238 -3.43 5.20 20.76
N ALA A 239 -3.09 5.20 22.04
CA ALA A 239 -3.66 6.10 23.04
C ALA A 239 -2.67 7.22 23.37
N ARG A 240 -3.12 8.46 23.24
CA ARG A 240 -2.38 9.66 23.62
C ARG A 240 -3.15 10.44 24.67
N ALA A 241 -2.47 10.99 25.66
CA ALA A 241 -3.06 11.86 26.66
C ALA A 241 -2.18 13.08 26.91
N PHE A 242 -2.82 14.21 27.23
CA PHE A 242 -2.16 15.48 27.52
C PHE A 242 -2.93 16.26 28.61
N PRO A 243 -2.23 17.09 29.40
CA PRO A 243 -2.85 17.87 30.46
C PRO A 243 -3.61 19.09 29.91
N MET A 244 -4.84 19.30 30.39
CA MET A 244 -5.60 20.53 30.16
C MET A 244 -5.52 21.44 31.39
N ARG A 245 -4.95 22.63 31.19
CA ARG A 245 -4.90 23.67 32.22
C ARG A 245 -6.02 24.67 31.95
N SER A 246 -6.83 24.96 32.95
CA SER A 246 -7.75 26.09 32.86
C SER A 246 -6.92 27.37 32.73
N ARG A 247 -7.18 28.14 31.68
CA ARG A 247 -6.71 29.52 31.61
C ARG A 247 -7.53 30.27 32.66
N GLY A 248 -7.00 30.34 33.89
CA GLY A 248 -7.58 31.15 34.95
C GLY A 248 -7.92 32.53 34.37
N GLY A 249 -9.12 33.02 34.70
CA GLY A 249 -9.66 34.27 34.16
C GLY A 249 -8.57 35.33 34.06
N ALA A 250 -8.42 35.87 32.86
CA ALA A 250 -7.53 36.99 32.60
C ALA A 250 -8.06 38.20 33.38
N ASP A 251 -7.58 38.40 34.60
CA ASP A 251 -7.35 39.75 35.08
C ASP A 251 -6.16 40.28 34.28
N ASP A 252 -6.43 41.28 33.44
CA ASP A 252 -5.42 42.08 32.74
C ASP A 252 -4.42 42.62 33.76
N ASN A 253 -3.31 41.90 33.98
CA ASN A 253 -1.97 42.43 34.24
C ASN A 253 -0.94 41.29 34.51
N GLY A 254 -0.19 40.92 33.48
CA GLY A 254 1.17 40.38 33.62
C GLY A 254 1.34 38.85 33.58
N PRO A 255 2.46 38.34 33.02
CA PRO A 255 2.62 36.94 32.66
C PRO A 255 3.28 36.13 33.79
N GLN A 256 2.61 35.11 34.29
CA GLN A 256 3.24 33.84 34.69
C GLN A 256 2.16 32.80 35.02
N ALA A 257 1.83 31.98 34.02
CA ALA A 257 1.28 30.66 34.29
C ALA A 257 2.36 29.87 35.04
N VAL A 258 2.19 29.67 36.35
CA VAL A 258 3.06 28.82 37.15
C VAL A 258 3.04 27.41 36.54
N ALA A 259 4.14 27.03 35.90
CA ALA A 259 4.34 25.67 35.45
C ALA A 259 4.60 24.79 36.68
N GLY A 260 3.66 23.91 37.02
CA GLY A 260 3.85 22.93 38.11
C GLY A 260 2.63 22.62 38.97
N GLY A 261 1.49 23.31 38.80
CA GLY A 261 0.24 22.88 39.44
C GLY A 261 -0.29 21.56 38.84
N PRO A 262 -0.95 20.69 39.63
CA PRO A 262 -1.54 19.47 39.10
C PRO A 262 -2.49 19.80 37.94
N PRO A 263 -2.49 19.01 36.85
CA PRO A 263 -3.38 19.27 35.72
C PRO A 263 -4.82 19.28 36.20
N LEU A 264 -5.57 20.34 35.86
CA LEU A 264 -6.96 20.44 36.28
C LEU A 264 -7.80 19.29 35.69
N ARG A 265 -7.45 18.88 34.46
CA ARG A 265 -8.03 17.76 33.71
C ARG A 265 -6.98 17.12 32.81
N ILE A 266 -7.19 15.88 32.41
CA ILE A 266 -6.41 15.19 31.38
C ILE A 266 -7.34 14.89 30.21
N ALA A 267 -6.96 15.26 29.00
CA ALA A 267 -7.66 14.86 27.78
C ALA A 267 -6.86 13.78 27.08
N GLY A 268 -7.55 12.84 26.43
CA GLY A 268 -6.90 11.83 25.63
C GLY A 268 -7.67 11.44 24.39
N ILE A 269 -6.91 10.87 23.46
CA ILE A 269 -7.35 10.44 22.15
C ILE A 269 -6.91 8.98 21.98
N CYS A 270 -7.84 8.09 21.60
CA CYS A 270 -7.51 6.73 21.19
C CYS A 270 -7.87 6.52 19.72
N GLN A 271 -6.86 6.15 18.92
CA GLN A 271 -6.99 5.97 17.48
C GLN A 271 -6.81 4.49 17.11
N ASP A 272 -7.65 3.98 16.21
CA ASP A 272 -7.45 2.65 15.62
C ASP A 272 -6.37 2.73 14.53
N VAL A 273 -5.23 2.08 14.77
CA VAL A 273 -4.08 2.03 13.86
C VAL A 273 -3.92 0.66 13.20
N THR A 274 -4.94 -0.21 13.28
CA THR A 274 -4.91 -1.59 12.78
C THR A 274 -4.57 -1.64 11.29
N LEU A 275 -5.29 -0.88 10.46
CA LEU A 275 -5.07 -0.86 9.01
C LEU A 275 -3.68 -0.33 8.64
N GLN A 276 -3.25 0.75 9.30
CA GLN A 276 -1.93 1.34 9.08
C GLN A 276 -0.80 0.37 9.44
N LYS A 277 -0.92 -0.33 10.59
CA LYS A 277 0.06 -1.35 10.99
C LYS A 277 0.07 -2.56 10.06
N ARG A 278 -1.09 -3.04 9.60
CA ARG A 278 -1.18 -4.14 8.64
C ARG A 278 -0.47 -3.77 7.33
N ALA A 279 -0.76 -2.60 6.77
CA ALA A 279 -0.09 -2.10 5.57
C ALA A 279 1.43 -1.98 5.75
N GLY A 280 1.88 -1.40 6.87
CA GLY A 280 3.31 -1.28 7.18
C GLY A 280 4.02 -2.63 7.37
N ARG A 281 3.36 -3.61 7.98
CA ARG A 281 3.89 -4.99 8.12
C ARG A 281 4.03 -5.67 6.76
N THR A 282 3.03 -5.55 5.87
CA THR A 282 3.09 -6.12 4.51
C THR A 282 4.27 -5.55 3.73
N LEU A 283 4.43 -4.23 3.74
CA LEU A 283 5.51 -3.57 3.01
C LEU A 283 6.90 -4.00 3.50
N ARG A 284 7.10 -4.04 4.83
CA ARG A 284 8.37 -4.49 5.44
C ARG A 284 8.68 -5.95 5.14
N ASN A 285 7.66 -6.79 5.08
CA ASN A 285 7.83 -8.20 4.72
C ASN A 285 8.25 -8.34 3.24
N GLU A 286 7.69 -7.53 2.34
CA GLU A 286 8.14 -7.50 0.94
C GLU A 286 9.56 -6.97 0.79
N GLU A 287 9.93 -5.93 1.53
CA GLU A 287 11.29 -5.37 1.54
C GLU A 287 12.30 -6.40 2.03
N ARG A 288 12.04 -7.05 3.17
CA ARG A 288 12.88 -8.14 3.69
C ARG A 288 13.02 -9.30 2.70
N ARG A 289 11.93 -9.67 2.01
CA ARG A 289 11.96 -10.70 0.97
C ARG A 289 12.86 -10.32 -0.20
N LYS A 290 12.85 -9.06 -0.62
CA LYS A 290 13.75 -8.53 -1.66
C LYS A 290 15.21 -8.57 -1.19
N ASP A 291 15.48 -8.12 0.03
CA ASP A 291 16.83 -8.11 0.57
C ASP A 291 17.41 -9.53 0.71
N GLN A 292 16.60 -10.48 1.18
CA GLN A 292 16.98 -11.90 1.26
C GLN A 292 17.24 -12.49 -0.14
N PHE A 293 16.39 -12.19 -1.12
CA PHE A 293 16.59 -12.61 -2.50
C PHE A 293 17.88 -12.04 -3.11
N LEU A 294 18.18 -10.75 -2.87
CA LEU A 294 19.40 -10.11 -3.36
C LEU A 294 20.66 -10.69 -2.70
N ALA A 295 20.60 -10.97 -1.39
CA ALA A 295 21.71 -11.59 -0.67
C ALA A 295 21.99 -13.02 -1.17
N MET A 296 20.93 -13.83 -1.35
CA MET A 296 21.02 -15.17 -1.94
C MET A 296 21.61 -15.09 -3.35
N LEU A 297 21.09 -14.21 -4.21
CA LEU A 297 21.59 -14.03 -5.57
C LEU A 297 23.07 -13.65 -5.61
N ALA A 298 23.50 -12.73 -4.75
CA ALA A 298 24.90 -12.34 -4.67
C ALA A 298 25.82 -13.51 -4.31
N HIS A 299 25.36 -14.39 -3.43
CA HIS A 299 26.08 -15.61 -3.07
C HIS A 299 26.15 -16.60 -4.24
N GLU A 300 25.02 -16.87 -4.88
CA GLU A 300 24.90 -17.78 -6.02
C GLU A 300 25.69 -17.34 -7.25
N LEU A 301 25.83 -16.03 -7.49
CA LEU A 301 26.69 -15.51 -8.56
C LEU A 301 28.18 -15.57 -8.20
N ARG A 302 28.53 -15.40 -6.93
CA ARG A 302 29.92 -15.40 -6.47
C ARG A 302 30.55 -16.80 -6.52
N ASN A 303 29.76 -17.83 -6.28
CA ASN A 303 30.19 -19.22 -6.25
C ASN A 303 30.81 -19.70 -7.58
N PRO A 304 30.19 -19.53 -8.77
CA PRO A 304 30.80 -19.92 -10.04
C PRO A 304 31.95 -19.00 -10.47
N LEU A 305 31.99 -17.75 -9.98
CA LEU A 305 33.07 -16.80 -10.28
C LEU A 305 34.42 -17.19 -9.65
N ALA A 306 34.41 -17.82 -8.48
CA ALA A 306 35.65 -18.18 -7.79
C ALA A 306 36.47 -19.26 -8.55
N PRO A 307 35.89 -20.40 -8.98
CA PRO A 307 36.61 -21.38 -9.81
C PRO A 307 36.98 -20.83 -11.19
N LEU A 308 36.15 -19.95 -11.77
CA LEU A 308 36.45 -19.23 -13.02
C LEU A 308 37.74 -18.43 -12.91
N ARG A 309 37.85 -17.64 -11.84
CA ARG A 309 39.04 -16.85 -11.55
C ARG A 309 40.27 -17.74 -11.33
N SER A 310 40.15 -18.79 -10.52
CA SER A 310 41.27 -19.72 -10.29
C SER A 310 41.74 -20.40 -11.58
N ALA A 311 40.82 -20.79 -12.46
CA ALA A 311 41.16 -21.38 -13.75
C ALA A 311 41.80 -20.37 -14.70
N ALA A 312 41.34 -19.11 -14.70
CA ALA A 312 41.98 -18.04 -15.46
C ALA A 312 43.40 -17.73 -14.93
N ASP A 313 43.58 -17.68 -13.62
CA ASP A 313 44.89 -17.46 -12.98
C ASP A 313 45.87 -18.60 -13.34
N LEU A 314 45.40 -19.85 -13.43
CA LEU A 314 46.20 -20.98 -13.91
C LEU A 314 46.66 -20.82 -15.36
N LEU A 315 45.80 -20.30 -16.24
CA LEU A 315 46.15 -20.05 -17.64
C LEU A 315 47.12 -18.88 -17.82
N GLN A 316 47.13 -17.92 -16.89
CA GLN A 316 48.04 -16.76 -16.92
C GLN A 316 49.47 -17.06 -16.44
N GLN A 317 49.73 -18.26 -15.90
CA GLN A 317 51.08 -18.64 -15.49
C GLN A 317 52.01 -18.78 -16.71
N LEU A 318 53.28 -18.38 -16.55
CA LEU A 318 54.27 -18.29 -17.64
C LEU A 318 54.57 -19.60 -18.39
N ALA A 319 54.18 -20.77 -17.84
CA ALA A 319 54.32 -22.08 -18.50
C ALA A 319 53.31 -23.13 -17.94
N PRO A 320 52.01 -23.07 -18.29
CA PRO A 320 51.04 -24.07 -17.86
C PRO A 320 51.26 -25.38 -18.62
N THR A 321 51.06 -26.53 -17.97
CA THR A 321 51.12 -27.81 -18.71
C THR A 321 49.90 -27.97 -19.62
N ARG A 322 49.99 -28.87 -20.62
CA ARG A 322 48.86 -29.18 -21.50
C ARG A 322 47.65 -29.74 -20.72
N GLU A 323 47.90 -30.42 -19.62
CA GLU A 323 46.86 -30.94 -18.72
C GLU A 323 46.20 -29.80 -17.92
N ASP A 324 47.00 -28.86 -17.40
CA ASP A 324 46.49 -27.67 -16.71
C ASP A 324 45.65 -26.79 -17.64
N MET A 325 46.09 -26.60 -18.88
CA MET A 325 45.32 -25.89 -19.91
C MET A 325 43.97 -26.55 -20.17
N PHE A 326 43.94 -27.88 -20.30
CA PHE A 326 42.71 -28.61 -20.56
C PHE A 326 41.74 -28.52 -19.37
N ARG A 327 42.25 -28.73 -18.15
CA ARG A 327 41.47 -28.62 -16.90
C ARG A 327 40.92 -27.20 -16.70
N ALA A 328 41.76 -26.17 -16.88
CA ALA A 328 41.34 -24.79 -16.73
C ALA A 328 40.26 -24.42 -17.76
N ARG A 329 40.44 -24.79 -19.03
CA ARG A 329 39.43 -24.56 -20.07
C ARG A 329 38.10 -25.28 -19.79
N ASP A 330 38.17 -26.52 -19.31
CA ASP A 330 37.00 -27.31 -18.93
C ASP A 330 36.25 -26.71 -17.72
N ILE A 331 36.97 -26.24 -16.70
CA ILE A 331 36.39 -25.52 -15.55
C ILE A 331 35.73 -24.22 -16.03
N ILE A 332 36.41 -23.40 -16.82
CA ILE A 332 35.87 -22.15 -17.38
C ILE A 332 34.60 -22.43 -18.17
N GLY A 333 34.62 -23.42 -19.06
CA GLY A 333 33.46 -23.80 -19.88
C GLY A 333 32.24 -24.18 -19.04
N ARG A 334 32.41 -25.07 -18.05
CA ARG A 334 31.31 -25.48 -17.16
C ARG A 334 30.76 -24.31 -16.34
N GLN A 335 31.63 -23.48 -15.78
CA GLN A 335 31.21 -22.38 -14.89
C GLN A 335 30.54 -21.24 -15.66
N VAL A 336 31.01 -20.91 -16.86
CA VAL A 336 30.33 -19.95 -17.75
C VAL A 336 28.95 -20.47 -18.13
N HIS A 337 28.83 -21.75 -18.50
CA HIS A 337 27.53 -22.34 -18.83
C HIS A 337 26.57 -22.29 -17.63
N HIS A 338 27.07 -22.57 -16.42
CA HIS A 338 26.27 -22.46 -15.20
C HIS A 338 25.81 -21.01 -14.92
N LEU A 339 26.71 -20.03 -15.04
CA LEU A 339 26.41 -18.61 -14.82
C LEU A 339 25.36 -18.10 -15.82
N THR A 340 25.47 -18.47 -17.10
CA THR A 340 24.48 -18.13 -18.13
C THR A 340 23.09 -18.67 -17.75
N ARG A 341 23.00 -19.95 -17.35
CA ARG A 341 21.74 -20.54 -16.89
C ARG A 341 21.13 -19.78 -15.70
N LEU A 342 21.94 -19.42 -14.70
CA LEU A 342 21.47 -18.66 -13.52
C LEU A 342 20.92 -17.29 -13.90
N VAL A 343 21.61 -16.57 -14.79
CA VAL A 343 21.17 -15.26 -15.26
C VAL A 343 19.87 -15.38 -16.06
N ASP A 344 19.76 -16.38 -16.94
CA ASP A 344 18.54 -16.63 -17.70
C ASP A 344 17.34 -16.94 -16.79
N GLU A 345 17.53 -17.78 -15.78
CA GLU A 345 16.50 -18.11 -14.77
C GLU A 345 16.04 -16.86 -13.99
N LEU A 346 16.97 -15.97 -13.65
CA LEU A 346 16.66 -14.72 -12.97
C LEU A 346 15.89 -13.74 -13.87
N LEU A 347 16.30 -13.62 -15.13
CA LEU A 347 15.60 -12.80 -16.12
C LEU A 347 14.18 -13.32 -16.37
N ASP A 348 14.00 -14.63 -16.43
CA ASP A 348 12.67 -15.24 -16.54
C ASP A 348 11.78 -14.93 -15.32
N ILE A 349 12.29 -15.04 -14.09
CA ILE A 349 11.53 -14.69 -12.88
C ILE A 349 11.17 -13.21 -12.83
N SER A 350 12.09 -12.33 -13.23
CA SER A 350 11.86 -10.89 -13.30
C SER A 350 10.75 -10.56 -14.31
N ARG A 351 10.80 -11.15 -15.51
CA ARG A 351 9.76 -11.00 -16.53
C ARG A 351 8.42 -11.54 -16.06
N PHE A 352 8.40 -12.63 -15.28
CA PHE A 352 7.18 -13.18 -14.70
C PHE A 352 6.55 -12.23 -13.68
N ASN A 353 7.32 -11.72 -12.72
CA ASN A 353 6.78 -10.85 -11.67
C ASN A 353 6.22 -9.54 -12.24
N GLN A 354 6.63 -9.16 -13.46
CA GLN A 354 6.10 -8.03 -14.21
C GLN A 354 4.88 -8.39 -15.09
N GLY A 355 4.44 -9.65 -15.09
CA GLY A 355 3.34 -10.15 -15.92
C GLY A 355 3.68 -10.23 -17.42
N ARG A 356 4.97 -10.26 -17.79
CA ARG A 356 5.44 -10.12 -19.18
C ARG A 356 5.84 -11.44 -19.85
N ILE A 357 5.71 -12.59 -19.19
CA ILE A 357 5.92 -13.88 -19.87
C ILE A 357 4.71 -14.16 -20.76
N THR A 358 4.91 -14.07 -22.07
CA THR A 358 3.94 -14.51 -23.07
C THR A 358 4.34 -15.91 -23.55
N LEU A 359 3.56 -16.93 -23.20
CA LEU A 359 3.76 -18.28 -23.72
C LEU A 359 3.29 -18.35 -25.19
N ARG A 360 4.04 -19.08 -26.02
CA ARG A 360 3.51 -19.56 -27.30
C ARG A 360 2.65 -20.79 -27.04
N GLN A 361 1.33 -20.63 -27.13
CA GLN A 361 0.40 -21.72 -26.90
C GLN A 361 0.17 -22.52 -28.19
N ASP A 362 1.19 -23.27 -28.59
CA ASP A 362 1.14 -24.19 -29.73
C ASP A 362 0.68 -25.59 -29.28
N LEU A 363 0.12 -26.39 -30.19
CA LEU A 363 -0.16 -27.80 -29.92
C LEU A 363 1.14 -28.59 -30.10
N VAL A 364 1.74 -29.07 -29.00
CA VAL A 364 3.05 -29.71 -29.00
C VAL A 364 2.98 -31.14 -28.46
N GLU A 365 3.82 -32.03 -29.00
CA GLU A 365 3.95 -33.39 -28.49
C GLU A 365 4.88 -33.41 -27.27
N LEU A 366 4.35 -33.75 -26.10
CA LEU A 366 5.10 -33.77 -24.83
C LEU A 366 6.29 -34.74 -24.87
N ARG A 367 6.19 -35.82 -25.67
CA ARG A 367 7.28 -36.76 -25.91
C ARG A 367 8.51 -36.05 -26.48
N THR A 368 8.33 -35.12 -27.41
CA THR A 368 9.44 -34.34 -27.98
C THR A 368 10.12 -33.53 -26.89
N ALA A 369 9.35 -32.84 -26.04
CA ALA A 369 9.90 -32.05 -24.94
C ALA A 369 10.70 -32.91 -23.96
N LEU A 370 10.17 -34.08 -23.57
CA LEU A 370 10.81 -35.03 -22.66
C LEU A 370 12.09 -35.63 -23.25
N ASN A 371 12.05 -36.04 -24.53
CA ASN A 371 13.23 -36.58 -25.20
C ASN A 371 14.34 -35.52 -25.30
N THR A 372 14.02 -34.28 -25.69
CA THR A 372 14.99 -33.18 -25.72
C THR A 372 15.56 -32.90 -24.33
N ALA A 373 14.73 -32.92 -23.29
CA ALA A 373 15.20 -32.73 -21.92
C ALA A 373 16.13 -33.86 -21.45
N VAL A 374 15.82 -35.11 -21.79
CA VAL A 374 16.65 -36.28 -21.48
C VAL A 374 18.01 -36.19 -22.18
N GLU A 375 18.03 -35.86 -23.48
CA GLU A 375 19.28 -35.70 -24.23
C GLU A 375 20.15 -34.58 -23.66
N ALA A 376 19.54 -33.47 -23.22
CA ALA A 376 20.28 -32.37 -22.60
C ALA A 376 20.97 -32.75 -21.27
N VAL A 377 20.37 -33.66 -20.48
CA VAL A 377 20.90 -34.08 -19.17
C VAL A 377 21.79 -35.32 -19.27
N ARG A 378 21.80 -35.99 -20.43
CA ARG A 378 22.55 -37.24 -20.67
C ARG A 378 24.04 -37.19 -20.32
N PRO A 379 24.79 -36.12 -20.65
CA PRO A 379 26.21 -36.03 -20.27
C PRO A 379 26.43 -36.06 -18.75
N VAL A 380 25.50 -35.48 -17.97
CA VAL A 380 25.54 -35.50 -16.50
C VAL A 380 25.21 -36.88 -15.98
N LEU A 381 24.17 -37.54 -16.53
CA LEU A 381 23.79 -38.89 -16.13
C LEU A 381 24.92 -39.90 -16.35
N ASP A 382 25.59 -39.81 -17.49
CA ASP A 382 26.70 -40.70 -17.85
C ASP A 382 27.93 -40.45 -16.95
N ALA A 383 28.23 -39.19 -16.64
CA ALA A 383 29.33 -38.82 -15.75
C ALA A 383 29.18 -39.43 -14.33
N TYR A 384 27.95 -39.42 -13.80
CA TYR A 384 27.62 -40.01 -12.50
C TYR A 384 27.17 -41.48 -12.58
N ARG A 385 27.21 -42.08 -13.78
CA ARG A 385 26.81 -43.48 -14.05
C ARG A 385 25.38 -43.81 -13.60
N HIS A 386 24.46 -42.86 -13.72
CA HIS A 386 23.06 -43.08 -13.37
C HIS A 386 22.35 -43.97 -14.40
N THR A 387 21.39 -44.77 -13.93
CA THR A 387 20.49 -45.52 -14.81
C THR A 387 19.19 -44.73 -15.01
N LEU A 388 18.94 -44.28 -16.24
CA LEU A 388 17.68 -43.63 -16.60
C LEU A 388 16.66 -44.65 -17.15
N ARG A 389 15.46 -44.67 -16.57
CA ARG A 389 14.31 -45.45 -17.05
C ARG A 389 13.24 -44.52 -17.61
N LEU A 390 13.01 -44.57 -18.91
CA LEU A 390 11.98 -43.78 -19.59
C LEU A 390 10.79 -44.68 -19.93
N SER A 391 9.63 -44.38 -19.36
CA SER A 391 8.36 -45.08 -19.62
C SER A 391 7.34 -44.09 -20.16
N LEU A 392 7.14 -44.08 -21.47
CA LEU A 392 6.17 -43.23 -22.16
C LEU A 392 5.16 -44.12 -22.88
N PRO A 393 3.86 -43.77 -22.90
CA PRO A 393 2.85 -44.55 -23.60
C PRO A 393 3.15 -44.54 -25.10
N GLU A 394 2.65 -45.50 -25.87
CA GLU A 394 2.81 -45.49 -27.33
C GLU A 394 1.98 -44.38 -28.00
N GLN A 395 0.88 -43.99 -27.36
CA GLN A 395 -0.02 -42.96 -27.87
C GLN A 395 0.61 -41.55 -27.78
N PRO A 396 0.30 -40.63 -28.72
CA PRO A 396 0.76 -39.25 -28.66
C PRO A 396 0.23 -38.53 -27.40
N LEU A 397 1.06 -37.66 -26.82
CA LEU A 397 0.71 -36.85 -25.65
C LEU A 397 0.65 -35.36 -26.08
N PRO A 398 -0.41 -34.91 -26.77
CA PRO A 398 -0.54 -33.53 -27.19
C PRO A 398 -0.87 -32.64 -25.99
N VAL A 399 -0.07 -31.61 -25.78
CA VAL A 399 -0.33 -30.57 -24.78
C VAL A 399 -0.29 -29.21 -25.46
N ARG A 400 -1.12 -28.28 -24.99
CA ARG A 400 -1.07 -26.90 -25.48
C ARG A 400 -0.03 -26.14 -24.68
N GLY A 401 1.06 -25.74 -25.32
CA GLY A 401 2.18 -25.16 -24.61
C GLY A 401 3.34 -24.74 -25.48
N ASP A 402 4.29 -24.09 -24.83
CA ASP A 402 5.53 -23.65 -25.44
C ASP A 402 6.55 -24.78 -25.31
N LEU A 403 6.95 -25.38 -26.44
CA LEU A 403 7.89 -26.51 -26.47
C LEU A 403 9.19 -26.19 -25.71
N VAL A 404 9.73 -24.98 -25.86
CA VAL A 404 10.99 -24.58 -25.22
C VAL A 404 10.82 -24.52 -23.71
N ARG A 405 9.70 -23.94 -23.23
CA ARG A 405 9.41 -23.84 -21.79
C ARG A 405 9.06 -25.19 -21.17
N LEU A 406 8.38 -26.06 -21.91
CA LEU A 406 8.13 -27.44 -21.48
C LEU A 406 9.42 -28.24 -21.38
N THR A 407 10.32 -28.16 -22.36
CA THR A 407 11.65 -28.76 -22.27
C THR A 407 12.41 -28.22 -21.06
N GLN A 408 12.35 -26.90 -20.80
CA GLN A 408 13.00 -26.28 -19.64
C GLN A 408 12.46 -26.83 -18.29
N ILE A 409 11.15 -27.02 -18.15
CA ILE A 409 10.54 -27.64 -16.96
C ILE A 409 11.19 -29.00 -16.69
N PHE A 410 11.20 -29.89 -17.68
CA PHE A 410 11.68 -31.26 -17.48
C PHE A 410 13.20 -31.35 -17.37
N SER A 411 13.96 -30.50 -18.07
CA SER A 411 15.41 -30.40 -17.90
C SER A 411 15.77 -30.00 -16.47
N ASN A 412 15.06 -29.03 -15.88
CA ASN A 412 15.30 -28.61 -14.50
C ASN A 412 14.99 -29.74 -13.49
N LEU A 413 13.88 -30.46 -13.68
CA LEU A 413 13.54 -31.61 -12.82
C LEU A 413 14.54 -32.75 -12.94
N LEU A 414 15.01 -33.06 -14.15
CA LEU A 414 16.01 -34.09 -14.40
C LEU A 414 17.39 -33.71 -13.88
N GLN A 415 17.79 -32.45 -13.99
CA GLN A 415 19.03 -31.95 -13.40
C GLN A 415 18.99 -32.05 -11.87
N ASN A 416 17.87 -31.67 -11.24
CA ASN A 416 17.69 -31.87 -9.81
C ASN A 416 17.80 -33.35 -9.44
N ALA A 417 17.11 -34.24 -10.18
CA ALA A 417 17.20 -35.68 -9.94
C ALA A 417 18.65 -36.19 -10.04
N ALA A 418 19.42 -35.75 -11.04
CA ALA A 418 20.83 -36.10 -11.19
C ALA A 418 21.69 -35.56 -10.03
N ALA A 419 21.49 -34.30 -9.63
CA ALA A 419 22.26 -33.67 -8.57
C ALA A 419 22.07 -34.33 -7.19
N TYR A 420 20.85 -34.78 -6.87
CA TYR A 420 20.52 -35.36 -5.57
C TYR A 420 20.57 -36.89 -5.53
N THR A 421 20.87 -37.53 -6.66
CA THR A 421 21.07 -38.99 -6.74
C THR A 421 22.55 -39.33 -6.60
N PRO A 422 22.94 -40.25 -5.69
CA PRO A 422 24.31 -40.75 -5.61
C PRO A 422 24.76 -41.44 -6.90
N ALA A 423 26.06 -41.43 -7.19
CA ALA A 423 26.62 -42.10 -8.37
C ALA A 423 26.18 -43.58 -8.45
N GLY A 424 25.77 -44.03 -9.64
CA GLY A 424 25.19 -45.37 -9.83
C GLY A 424 23.70 -45.49 -9.49
N GLY A 425 23.05 -44.42 -9.03
CA GLY A 425 21.61 -44.42 -8.71
C GLY A 425 20.69 -44.49 -9.94
N VAL A 426 19.39 -44.50 -9.67
CA VAL A 426 18.33 -44.74 -10.66
C VAL A 426 17.38 -43.55 -10.70
N ILE A 427 17.14 -43.05 -11.91
CA ILE A 427 16.16 -41.99 -12.19
C ILE A 427 15.14 -42.57 -13.15
N SER A 428 13.84 -42.36 -12.90
CA SER A 428 12.77 -42.79 -13.78
C SER A 428 11.85 -41.65 -14.17
N VAL A 429 11.48 -41.61 -15.45
CA VAL A 429 10.51 -40.67 -16.00
C VAL A 429 9.34 -41.48 -16.54
N GLU A 430 8.17 -41.24 -15.99
CA GLU A 430 6.92 -41.89 -16.38
C GLU A 430 5.94 -40.83 -16.86
N ALA A 431 5.34 -40.99 -18.03
CA ALA A 431 4.23 -40.14 -18.48
C ALA A 431 2.98 -40.99 -18.74
N GLY A 432 1.79 -40.42 -18.57
CA GLY A 432 0.54 -41.11 -18.87
C GLY A 432 -0.67 -40.19 -18.78
N PHE A 433 -1.78 -40.61 -19.37
CA PHE A 433 -3.08 -39.97 -19.18
C PHE A 433 -3.65 -40.35 -17.81
N ASP A 434 -4.21 -39.37 -17.10
CA ASP A 434 -4.97 -39.60 -15.88
C ASP A 434 -6.46 -39.52 -16.20
N GLU A 435 -7.11 -40.68 -16.31
CA GLU A 435 -8.57 -40.80 -16.51
C GLU A 435 -9.35 -40.58 -15.18
N SER A 436 -8.66 -40.38 -14.05
CA SER A 436 -9.23 -40.38 -12.69
C SER A 436 -9.26 -39.01 -12.02
N ALA A 437 -9.25 -37.90 -12.77
CA ALA A 437 -9.38 -36.57 -12.18
C ALA A 437 -10.86 -36.29 -11.80
N PRO A 438 -11.19 -36.06 -10.52
CA PRO A 438 -12.56 -35.74 -10.12
C PRO A 438 -12.98 -34.36 -10.68
N GLU A 439 -14.25 -34.25 -11.07
CA GLU A 439 -14.92 -33.07 -11.65
C GLU A 439 -14.96 -31.81 -10.73
N THR A 440 -14.13 -31.72 -9.69
CA THR A 440 -14.25 -30.73 -8.59
C THR A 440 -13.13 -29.68 -8.53
N VAL A 441 -12.53 -29.30 -9.66
CA VAL A 441 -11.78 -28.03 -9.75
C VAL A 441 -12.66 -27.00 -10.49
N PRO A 442 -13.06 -25.87 -9.88
CA PRO A 442 -14.09 -24.96 -10.43
C PRO A 442 -13.75 -24.22 -11.73
N ASP A 443 -12.62 -24.51 -12.39
CA ASP A 443 -12.18 -23.89 -13.64
C ASP A 443 -11.49 -24.88 -14.61
N ALA A 444 -11.66 -26.20 -14.41
CA ALA A 444 -11.03 -27.20 -15.27
C ALA A 444 -11.75 -27.30 -16.62
N VAL A 445 -11.08 -26.83 -17.68
CA VAL A 445 -11.41 -27.10 -19.09
C VAL A 445 -11.63 -28.61 -19.26
N SER A 446 -12.76 -29.00 -19.87
CA SER A 446 -13.24 -30.39 -20.03
C SER A 446 -12.40 -31.30 -20.94
N GLY A 447 -11.08 -31.31 -20.77
CA GLY A 447 -10.13 -32.22 -21.44
C GLY A 447 -9.42 -33.11 -20.41
N GLY A 448 -8.97 -34.29 -20.84
CA GLY A 448 -8.16 -35.19 -20.00
C GLY A 448 -6.89 -34.50 -19.50
N GLN A 449 -6.22 -35.08 -18.50
CA GLN A 449 -4.95 -34.57 -17.99
C GLN A 449 -3.81 -35.54 -18.30
N VAL A 450 -2.63 -35.01 -18.60
CA VAL A 450 -1.39 -35.80 -18.70
C VAL A 450 -0.56 -35.56 -17.45
N THR A 451 -0.14 -36.66 -16.84
CA THR A 451 0.74 -36.66 -15.67
C THR A 451 2.11 -37.16 -16.08
N VAL A 452 3.16 -36.40 -15.72
CA VAL A 452 4.56 -36.78 -15.82
C VAL A 452 5.16 -36.87 -14.43
N ARG A 453 5.76 -38.02 -14.11
CA ARG A 453 6.45 -38.28 -12.85
C ARG A 453 7.94 -38.44 -13.10
N VAL A 454 8.74 -37.59 -12.45
CA VAL A 454 10.20 -37.72 -12.39
C VAL A 454 10.54 -38.22 -10.99
N ARG A 455 11.08 -39.44 -10.91
CA ARG A 455 11.43 -40.10 -9.65
C ARG A 455 12.92 -40.41 -9.59
N ASP A 456 13.50 -40.21 -8.43
CA ASP A 456 14.87 -40.59 -8.12
C ASP A 456 14.92 -41.48 -6.86
N ASN A 457 16.04 -42.17 -6.66
CA ASN A 457 16.35 -42.91 -5.43
C ASN A 457 17.44 -42.21 -4.61
N GLY A 458 17.49 -40.88 -4.68
CA GLY A 458 18.49 -40.04 -4.06
C GLY A 458 18.27 -39.77 -2.57
N THR A 459 18.82 -38.65 -2.09
CA THR A 459 18.83 -38.27 -0.68
C THR A 459 17.45 -37.99 -0.08
N GLY A 460 16.40 -37.89 -0.91
CA GLY A 460 15.04 -37.62 -0.46
C GLY A 460 14.86 -36.24 0.19
N LEU A 461 13.66 -35.99 0.73
CA LEU A 461 13.26 -34.69 1.28
C LEU A 461 12.74 -34.87 2.72
N SER A 462 13.06 -33.95 3.61
CA SER A 462 12.44 -33.88 4.94
C SER A 462 11.02 -33.32 4.84
N ALA A 463 10.15 -33.63 5.82
CA ALA A 463 8.78 -33.12 5.84
C ALA A 463 8.69 -31.58 5.95
N ALA A 464 9.72 -30.94 6.53
CA ALA A 464 9.84 -29.48 6.56
C ALA A 464 10.21 -28.93 5.17
N LEU A 465 11.23 -29.49 4.53
CA LEU A 465 11.67 -29.08 3.19
C LEU A 465 10.58 -29.31 2.14
N GLN A 466 9.82 -30.42 2.25
CA GLN A 466 8.72 -30.73 1.35
C GLN A 466 7.60 -29.67 1.35
N ARG A 467 7.34 -29.02 2.50
CA ARG A 467 6.39 -27.91 2.62
C ARG A 467 6.92 -26.60 2.01
N GLN A 468 8.23 -26.46 1.87
CA GLN A 468 8.92 -25.21 1.49
C GLN A 468 9.54 -25.23 0.09
N LEU A 469 9.62 -26.40 -0.58
CA LEU A 469 10.31 -26.62 -1.87
C LEU A 469 9.99 -25.64 -3.01
N PHE A 470 8.81 -25.03 -2.99
CA PHE A 470 8.36 -24.12 -4.03
C PHE A 470 8.32 -22.64 -3.59
N ASP A 471 8.62 -22.36 -2.31
CA ASP A 471 8.75 -21.00 -1.77
C ASP A 471 10.21 -20.77 -1.33
N PRO A 472 11.05 -20.15 -2.19
CA PRO A 472 12.47 -19.97 -1.93
C PRO A 472 12.76 -19.00 -0.77
N LEU A 473 11.73 -18.42 -0.14
CA LEU A 473 11.82 -17.42 0.92
C LEU A 473 11.03 -17.81 2.18
N ALA A 474 10.56 -19.06 2.29
CA ALA A 474 9.95 -19.55 3.53
C ALA A 474 11.00 -19.59 4.65
N PRO A 475 10.77 -18.97 5.83
CA PRO A 475 11.68 -19.11 6.96
C PRO A 475 11.83 -20.59 7.35
N PRO A 476 13.02 -21.06 7.77
CA PRO A 476 13.12 -22.33 8.46
C PRO A 476 12.18 -22.32 9.68
N ASP A 477 11.41 -23.39 9.84
CA ASP A 477 10.38 -23.54 10.89
C ASP A 477 11.04 -23.36 12.28
N PRO A 478 10.57 -22.46 13.16
CA PRO A 478 11.11 -22.29 14.51
C PRO A 478 10.68 -23.41 15.48
N ALA A 479 9.95 -24.42 15.02
CA ALA A 479 9.47 -25.54 15.82
C ALA A 479 10.50 -26.69 15.86
N GLY A 480 11.69 -26.38 16.38
CA GLY A 480 12.78 -27.35 16.55
C GLY A 480 13.79 -26.95 17.62
N ASP A 481 13.39 -26.17 18.62
CA ASP A 481 14.25 -25.83 19.76
C ASP A 481 14.24 -26.98 20.78
N ASN A 482 15.27 -27.81 20.73
CA ASN A 482 16.04 -28.23 21.90
C ASN A 482 17.29 -28.97 21.46
N GLU A 483 18.18 -28.28 20.75
CA GLU A 483 19.61 -28.54 20.85
C GLU A 483 20.33 -27.26 20.43
N ALA A 484 21.15 -26.73 21.33
CA ALA A 484 21.94 -25.53 21.11
C ALA A 484 22.75 -25.64 19.81
N PRO A 485 22.98 -24.53 19.08
CA PRO A 485 23.82 -24.55 17.89
C PRO A 485 25.26 -24.83 18.32
N THR A 486 25.66 -26.10 18.27
CA THR A 486 27.08 -26.46 18.24
C THR A 486 27.59 -26.19 16.83
N GLU A 487 28.68 -25.45 16.74
CA GLU A 487 29.32 -24.91 15.53
C GLU A 487 29.88 -25.99 14.56
N ALA A 488 29.33 -27.20 14.54
CA ALA A 488 29.85 -28.36 13.81
C ALA A 488 28.90 -28.94 12.73
N SER A 489 27.70 -28.39 12.54
CA SER A 489 26.70 -28.96 11.61
C SER A 489 26.59 -28.23 10.26
N HIS A 490 27.48 -27.28 9.96
CA HIS A 490 27.48 -26.54 8.67
C HIS A 490 28.16 -27.26 7.49
N SER A 491 28.54 -28.54 7.62
CA SER A 491 29.41 -29.21 6.62
C SER A 491 28.90 -30.53 6.03
N ALA A 492 27.58 -30.79 5.97
CA ALA A 492 27.06 -32.07 5.46
C ALA A 492 26.13 -32.00 4.23
N PHE A 493 26.10 -30.87 3.50
CA PHE A 493 25.42 -30.80 2.19
C PHE A 493 26.29 -30.05 1.18
N PRO A 494 26.67 -30.65 0.05
CA PRO A 494 27.19 -29.89 -1.08
C PRO A 494 26.05 -28.98 -1.56
N HIS A 495 26.18 -27.69 -1.26
CA HIS A 495 25.35 -26.63 -1.82
C HIS A 495 25.65 -26.53 -3.32
N ASP A 496 24.76 -27.07 -4.16
CA ASP A 496 24.85 -26.86 -5.61
C ASP A 496 23.43 -26.72 -6.18
N GLY A 497 22.89 -25.50 -6.16
CA GLY A 497 21.62 -25.18 -6.80
C GLY A 497 20.81 -24.09 -6.07
N PRO A 498 20.42 -22.99 -6.75
CA PRO A 498 19.93 -21.76 -6.12
C PRO A 498 18.50 -21.83 -5.54
N GLY A 499 17.81 -22.97 -5.52
CA GLY A 499 16.38 -23.06 -5.19
C GLY A 499 15.43 -22.32 -6.16
N ILE A 500 15.98 -21.45 -7.02
CA ILE A 500 15.32 -20.67 -8.08
C ILE A 500 14.69 -21.57 -9.15
N GLY A 501 15.35 -22.68 -9.50
CA GLY A 501 14.93 -23.58 -10.56
C GLY A 501 13.55 -24.22 -10.32
N LEU A 502 13.25 -24.63 -9.08
CA LEU A 502 11.96 -25.24 -8.74
C LEU A 502 10.81 -24.23 -8.70
N THR A 503 11.08 -23.00 -8.26
CA THR A 503 10.11 -21.90 -8.32
C THR A 503 9.78 -21.53 -9.77
N LEU A 504 10.78 -21.51 -10.66
CA LEU A 504 10.56 -21.32 -12.09
C LEU A 504 9.71 -22.44 -12.70
N VAL A 505 10.03 -23.70 -12.38
CA VAL A 505 9.24 -24.87 -12.82
C VAL A 505 7.78 -24.73 -12.38
N GLN A 506 7.52 -24.42 -11.11
CA GLN A 506 6.16 -24.24 -10.60
C GLN A 506 5.39 -23.17 -11.38
N LYS A 507 6.02 -22.01 -11.61
CA LYS A 507 5.40 -20.90 -12.34
C LYS A 507 5.16 -21.23 -13.82
N LEU A 508 6.11 -21.87 -14.49
CA LEU A 508 5.94 -22.29 -15.89
C LEU A 508 4.82 -23.33 -16.02
N VAL A 509 4.73 -24.30 -15.11
CA VAL A 509 3.65 -25.28 -15.10
C VAL A 509 2.28 -24.60 -14.88
N GLN A 510 2.19 -23.64 -13.96
CA GLN A 510 0.96 -22.86 -13.74
C GLN A 510 0.54 -22.05 -14.97
N LEU A 511 1.49 -21.42 -15.69
CA LEU A 511 1.18 -20.69 -16.93
C LEU A 511 0.67 -21.61 -18.06
N HIS A 512 1.03 -22.90 -18.03
CA HIS A 512 0.49 -23.92 -18.93
C HIS A 512 -0.85 -24.51 -18.44
N GLY A 513 -1.46 -23.94 -17.39
CA GLY A 513 -2.70 -24.44 -16.80
C GLY A 513 -2.55 -25.74 -16.01
N GLY A 514 -1.31 -26.10 -15.65
CA GLY A 514 -0.98 -27.33 -14.94
C GLY A 514 -0.71 -27.16 -13.45
N THR A 515 -0.37 -28.27 -12.79
CA THR A 515 0.07 -28.29 -11.39
C THR A 515 1.35 -29.11 -11.22
N ILE A 516 2.15 -28.80 -10.19
CA ILE A 516 3.32 -29.60 -9.80
C ILE A 516 3.24 -29.95 -8.31
N ARG A 517 3.62 -31.19 -7.97
CA ARG A 517 3.70 -31.68 -6.58
C ARG A 517 5.02 -32.42 -6.37
N ALA A 518 5.57 -32.33 -5.17
CA ALA A 518 6.75 -33.08 -4.74
C ALA A 518 6.40 -34.03 -3.60
N PHE A 519 6.87 -35.27 -3.68
CA PHE A 519 6.70 -36.30 -2.66
C PHE A 519 8.03 -36.98 -2.34
N SER A 520 8.27 -37.23 -1.05
CA SER A 520 9.35 -38.09 -0.57
C SER A 520 8.87 -38.80 0.70
N ALA A 521 9.27 -40.07 0.86
CA ALA A 521 9.00 -40.83 2.08
C ALA A 521 9.96 -40.50 3.24
N GLY A 522 10.89 -39.56 3.02
CA GLY A 522 11.86 -39.09 4.00
C GLY A 522 13.30 -39.11 3.47
N PRO A 523 14.27 -38.64 4.26
CA PRO A 523 15.68 -38.69 3.90
C PRO A 523 16.15 -40.11 3.54
N GLY A 524 16.91 -40.25 2.45
CA GLY A 524 17.43 -41.50 1.90
C GLY A 524 16.43 -42.34 1.10
N GLN A 525 15.19 -41.89 0.94
CA GLN A 525 14.13 -42.64 0.24
C GLN A 525 13.86 -42.13 -1.18
N GLY A 526 14.67 -41.19 -1.69
CA GLY A 526 14.48 -40.52 -2.96
C GLY A 526 13.31 -39.54 -2.97
N SER A 527 13.12 -38.86 -4.11
CA SER A 527 12.00 -37.96 -4.33
C SER A 527 11.22 -38.26 -5.60
N THR A 528 10.00 -37.74 -5.68
CA THR A 528 9.11 -37.85 -6.84
C THR A 528 8.45 -36.50 -7.10
N PHE A 529 8.73 -35.93 -8.25
CA PHE A 529 8.09 -34.72 -8.76
C PHE A 529 7.03 -35.12 -9.78
N THR A 530 5.79 -34.70 -9.54
CA THR A 530 4.63 -34.98 -10.40
C THR A 530 4.15 -33.68 -11.03
N VAL A 531 4.23 -33.59 -12.35
CA VAL A 531 3.71 -32.47 -13.16
C VAL A 531 2.45 -32.94 -13.87
N THR A 532 1.38 -32.16 -13.79
CA THR A 532 0.10 -32.43 -14.44
C THR A 532 -0.25 -31.28 -15.38
N LEU A 533 -0.58 -31.59 -16.63
CA LEU A 533 -0.88 -30.62 -17.69
C LEU A 533 -2.23 -30.96 -18.36
N PRO A 534 -3.02 -29.95 -18.77
CA PRO A 534 -4.26 -30.17 -19.52
C PRO A 534 -3.96 -30.68 -20.94
N VAL A 535 -4.76 -31.65 -21.39
CA VAL A 535 -4.68 -32.25 -22.73
C VAL A 535 -5.77 -31.67 -23.61
N GLU A 536 -5.46 -31.38 -24.88
CA GLU A 536 -6.47 -31.17 -25.90
C GLU A 536 -6.68 -32.43 -26.78
N PRO A 537 -7.91 -32.68 -27.27
CA PRO A 537 -8.21 -33.85 -28.10
C PRO A 537 -7.32 -33.92 -29.36
N TRP A 538 -6.68 -35.07 -29.54
CA TRP A 538 -5.73 -35.42 -30.62
C TRP A 538 -6.21 -35.26 -32.07
N GLN A 539 -7.49 -34.91 -32.30
CA GLN A 539 -8.12 -34.91 -33.63
C GLN A 539 -7.59 -33.82 -34.60
N HIS A 540 -6.71 -32.93 -34.16
CA HIS A 540 -6.16 -31.82 -34.97
C HIS A 540 -4.63 -31.83 -35.11
N TRP A 541 -3.94 -32.91 -34.73
CA TRP A 541 -2.48 -32.98 -34.80
C TRP A 541 -1.97 -33.49 -36.15
N HIS A 542 -1.18 -32.66 -36.84
CA HIS A 542 -0.36 -33.07 -38.00
C HIS A 542 1.12 -32.85 -37.67
N PRO A 543 1.97 -33.89 -37.73
CA PRO A 543 3.40 -33.73 -37.49
C PRO A 543 4.04 -32.92 -38.63
N GLY A 544 4.68 -31.81 -38.28
CA GLY A 544 5.61 -31.12 -39.19
C GLY A 544 6.84 -32.01 -39.40
N SER A 545 7.08 -32.41 -40.66
CA SER A 545 8.20 -33.25 -41.08
C SER A 545 9.55 -32.68 -40.61
N GLY A 546 10.35 -33.50 -39.93
CA GLY A 546 11.66 -33.13 -39.37
C GLY A 546 12.68 -32.68 -40.43
N LYS A 547 13.50 -31.69 -40.06
CA LYS A 547 14.65 -31.22 -40.86
C LYS A 547 15.82 -32.23 -40.81
N ALA A 548 16.46 -32.40 -41.96
CA ALA A 548 17.58 -33.31 -42.23
C ALA A 548 18.91 -32.85 -41.58
N GLY A 549 19.82 -33.81 -41.35
CA GLY A 549 21.10 -33.63 -40.65
C GLY A 549 22.16 -32.74 -41.33
N PRO A 550 23.26 -32.44 -40.63
CA PRO A 550 24.20 -31.38 -40.97
C PRO A 550 25.00 -31.70 -42.23
N ARG A 551 24.98 -30.79 -43.21
CA ARG A 551 25.86 -30.80 -44.39
C ARG A 551 27.05 -29.86 -44.17
N ARG A 552 28.17 -30.13 -44.83
CA ARG A 552 29.38 -29.28 -44.80
C ARG A 552 29.03 -27.86 -45.28
N SER A 553 29.23 -26.87 -44.42
CA SER A 553 28.97 -25.45 -44.71
C SER A 553 29.93 -24.91 -45.78
N VAL A 554 29.42 -24.03 -46.63
CA VAL A 554 30.23 -23.31 -47.63
C VAL A 554 30.96 -22.16 -46.94
N PRO A 555 32.28 -21.93 -47.19
CA PRO A 555 32.99 -20.77 -46.64
C PRO A 555 32.33 -19.46 -47.09
N ARG A 556 32.16 -18.51 -46.16
CA ARG A 556 31.47 -17.22 -46.40
C ARG A 556 32.25 -16.05 -45.88
N ARG A 557 31.95 -14.86 -46.41
CA ARG A 557 32.50 -13.60 -45.91
C ARG A 557 31.49 -12.92 -45.00
N ILE A 558 31.78 -12.81 -43.71
CA ILE A 558 30.86 -12.32 -42.69
C ILE A 558 31.38 -10.97 -42.18
N LEU A 559 30.54 -9.94 -42.21
CA LEU A 559 30.80 -8.67 -41.54
C LEU A 559 30.18 -8.70 -40.14
N LEU A 560 31.00 -8.68 -39.11
CA LEU A 560 30.57 -8.63 -37.71
C LEU A 560 30.71 -7.20 -37.18
N VAL A 561 29.64 -6.66 -36.62
CA VAL A 561 29.58 -5.30 -36.09
C VAL A 561 29.12 -5.33 -34.64
N ASP A 562 30.01 -4.95 -33.72
CA ASP A 562 29.79 -4.94 -32.28
C ASP A 562 30.73 -3.90 -31.64
N ASP A 563 30.22 -3.06 -30.73
CA ASP A 563 31.03 -2.07 -30.01
C ASP A 563 31.86 -2.69 -28.88
N ASN A 564 31.49 -3.90 -28.45
CA ASN A 564 32.26 -4.69 -27.50
C ASN A 564 33.38 -5.44 -28.22
N VAL A 565 34.61 -4.93 -28.06
CA VAL A 565 35.83 -5.51 -28.66
C VAL A 565 36.03 -6.99 -28.28
N ASP A 566 35.74 -7.37 -27.03
CA ASP A 566 35.90 -8.76 -26.57
C ASP A 566 34.88 -9.69 -27.23
N ALA A 567 33.63 -9.24 -27.38
CA ALA A 567 32.58 -9.98 -28.07
C ALA A 567 32.90 -10.13 -29.57
N LEU A 568 33.41 -9.06 -30.19
CA LEU A 568 33.86 -9.02 -31.57
C LEU A 568 35.00 -10.02 -31.81
N GLU A 569 35.98 -10.08 -30.90
CA GLU A 569 37.13 -10.99 -30.99
C GLU A 569 36.71 -12.45 -30.80
N ALA A 570 35.95 -12.75 -29.75
CA ALA A 570 35.48 -14.11 -29.46
C ALA A 570 34.62 -14.70 -30.60
N MET A 571 33.67 -13.91 -31.12
CA MET A 571 32.82 -14.32 -32.25
C MET A 571 33.61 -14.47 -33.55
N THR A 572 34.63 -13.63 -33.76
CA THR A 572 35.57 -13.76 -34.88
C THR A 572 36.32 -15.09 -34.82
N MET A 573 36.87 -15.45 -33.67
CA MET A 573 37.56 -16.73 -33.49
C MET A 573 36.63 -17.91 -33.76
N ALA A 574 35.39 -17.87 -33.25
CA ALA A 574 34.40 -18.93 -33.45
C ALA A 574 34.03 -19.12 -34.93
N LEU A 575 33.71 -18.03 -35.62
CA LEU A 575 33.35 -18.05 -37.05
C LEU A 575 34.52 -18.47 -37.95
N GLN A 576 35.76 -18.06 -37.61
CA GLN A 576 36.96 -18.49 -38.32
C GLN A 576 37.26 -19.98 -38.10
N ALA A 577 37.04 -20.50 -36.89
CA ALA A 577 37.15 -21.94 -36.61
C ALA A 577 36.13 -22.78 -37.39
N MET A 578 34.98 -22.20 -37.73
CA MET A 578 33.97 -22.79 -38.63
C MET A 578 34.31 -22.67 -40.12
N GLY A 579 35.43 -22.03 -40.48
CA GLY A 579 35.91 -21.89 -41.86
C GLY A 579 35.41 -20.65 -42.61
N HIS A 580 34.83 -19.67 -41.91
CA HIS A 580 34.39 -18.40 -42.53
C HIS A 580 35.48 -17.32 -42.48
N THR A 581 35.43 -16.40 -43.43
CA THR A 581 36.25 -15.19 -43.43
C THR A 581 35.48 -14.07 -42.74
N VAL A 582 35.98 -13.57 -41.62
CA VAL A 582 35.30 -12.54 -40.83
C VAL A 582 35.99 -11.19 -41.03
N VAL A 583 35.19 -10.16 -41.31
CA VAL A 583 35.59 -8.75 -41.29
C VAL A 583 34.87 -8.12 -40.11
N THR A 584 35.59 -7.39 -39.26
CA THR A 584 35.01 -6.79 -38.05
C THR A 584 34.82 -5.29 -38.22
N ALA A 585 33.89 -4.69 -37.48
CA ALA A 585 33.74 -3.25 -37.35
C ALA A 585 33.25 -2.88 -35.94
N PRO A 586 33.85 -1.88 -35.25
CA PRO A 586 33.45 -1.52 -33.90
C PRO A 586 32.21 -0.61 -33.84
N ASP A 587 31.76 -0.06 -34.97
CA ASP A 587 30.63 0.86 -35.02
C ASP A 587 29.97 0.90 -36.40
N GLY A 588 28.79 1.54 -36.49
CA GLY A 588 28.02 1.68 -37.72
C GLY A 588 28.75 2.40 -38.87
N PRO A 589 29.43 3.55 -38.64
CA PRO A 589 30.24 4.21 -39.66
C PRO A 589 31.35 3.32 -40.23
N SER A 590 32.08 2.61 -39.37
CA SER A 590 33.13 1.67 -39.76
C SER A 590 32.57 0.48 -40.52
N ALA A 591 31.37 0.01 -40.14
CA ALA A 591 30.67 -1.03 -40.86
C ALA A 591 30.34 -0.59 -42.29
N LEU A 592 29.80 0.61 -42.49
CA LEU A 592 29.49 1.16 -43.81
C LEU A 592 30.75 1.32 -44.69
N ALA A 593 31.84 1.82 -44.11
CA ALA A 593 33.11 1.97 -44.81
C ALA A 593 33.67 0.61 -45.27
N ARG A 594 33.64 -0.40 -44.40
CA ARG A 594 34.20 -1.73 -44.68
C ARG A 594 33.28 -2.60 -45.55
N ALA A 595 31.96 -2.40 -45.48
CA ALA A 595 30.99 -3.25 -46.18
C ALA A 595 31.16 -3.19 -47.71
N SER A 596 31.49 -2.03 -48.27
CA SER A 596 31.67 -1.82 -49.72
C SER A 596 32.86 -2.63 -50.27
N ASP A 597 33.98 -2.64 -49.54
CA ASP A 597 35.20 -3.36 -49.94
C ASP A 597 35.13 -4.86 -49.60
N ALA A 598 34.54 -5.19 -48.45
CA ALA A 598 34.44 -6.56 -47.97
C ALA A 598 33.44 -7.40 -48.77
N ARG A 599 32.37 -6.80 -49.29
CA ARG A 599 31.24 -7.48 -49.96
C ARG A 599 30.81 -8.76 -49.22
N PRO A 600 30.32 -8.62 -47.98
CA PRO A 600 29.96 -9.77 -47.15
C PRO A 600 28.72 -10.48 -47.68
N ASP A 601 28.66 -11.80 -47.51
CA ASP A 601 27.45 -12.62 -47.72
C ASP A 601 26.47 -12.47 -46.55
N LEU A 602 26.98 -12.17 -45.35
CA LEU A 602 26.22 -12.05 -44.10
C LEU A 602 26.76 -10.87 -43.28
N VAL A 603 25.86 -10.04 -42.76
CA VAL A 603 26.16 -9.00 -41.77
C VAL A 603 25.49 -9.36 -40.46
N LEU A 604 26.28 -9.53 -39.40
CA LEU A 604 25.84 -9.67 -38.02
C LEU A 604 26.04 -8.32 -37.34
N LEU A 605 24.97 -7.66 -36.90
CA LEU A 605 25.05 -6.28 -36.41
C LEU A 605 24.35 -6.11 -35.06
N ASP A 606 25.07 -5.60 -34.07
CA ASP A 606 24.49 -5.22 -32.78
C ASP A 606 23.60 -3.98 -32.89
N LEU A 607 22.42 -4.04 -32.27
CA LEU A 607 21.51 -2.89 -32.18
C LEU A 607 21.92 -1.88 -31.11
N GLY A 608 22.65 -2.33 -30.07
CA GLY A 608 22.98 -1.54 -28.88
C GLY A 608 24.18 -0.61 -29.00
N MET A 609 24.62 -0.24 -30.21
CA MET A 609 25.89 0.47 -30.41
C MET A 609 25.79 2.00 -30.14
N PRO A 610 26.79 2.61 -29.49
CA PRO A 610 26.94 4.05 -29.40
C PRO A 610 27.29 4.71 -30.74
N ALA A 611 27.02 6.01 -30.87
CA ALA A 611 27.23 6.88 -32.05
C ALA A 611 26.23 6.75 -33.22
N MET A 612 25.94 5.53 -33.71
CA MET A 612 24.93 5.33 -34.76
C MET A 612 24.04 4.12 -34.39
N ASP A 613 22.75 4.39 -34.22
CA ASP A 613 21.75 3.36 -33.93
C ASP A 613 21.81 2.23 -34.98
N GLY A 614 21.81 0.97 -34.54
CA GLY A 614 21.87 -0.19 -35.42
C GLY A 614 20.74 -0.21 -36.47
N PHE A 615 19.59 0.39 -36.15
CA PHE A 615 18.50 0.60 -37.11
C PHE A 615 18.82 1.60 -38.22
N GLU A 616 19.65 2.61 -37.96
CA GLU A 616 20.10 3.55 -39.00
C GLU A 616 21.20 2.91 -39.85
N THR A 617 22.09 2.15 -39.22
CA THR A 617 23.16 1.42 -39.91
C THR A 617 22.60 0.43 -40.92
N VAL A 618 21.60 -0.38 -40.54
CA VAL A 618 20.99 -1.36 -41.46
C VAL A 618 20.31 -0.70 -42.67
N ARG A 619 19.62 0.44 -42.48
CA ARG A 619 18.98 1.18 -43.58
C ARG A 619 20.00 1.66 -44.60
N ARG A 620 21.14 2.16 -44.12
CA ARG A 620 22.24 2.61 -44.98
C ARG A 620 22.95 1.45 -45.66
N LEU A 621 23.18 0.33 -44.96
CA LEU A 621 23.74 -0.88 -45.57
C LEU A 621 22.82 -1.43 -46.67
N ARG A 622 21.50 -1.38 -46.48
CA ARG A 622 20.51 -1.77 -47.51
C ARG A 622 20.49 -0.85 -48.73
N ALA A 623 20.88 0.41 -48.59
CA ALA A 623 21.00 1.35 -49.70
C ALA A 623 22.23 1.07 -50.59
N LEU A 624 23.20 0.28 -50.12
CA LEU A 624 24.41 -0.07 -50.88
C LEU A 624 24.11 -1.15 -51.93
N PRO A 625 24.36 -0.90 -53.23
CA PRO A 625 24.15 -1.88 -54.31
C PRO A 625 24.90 -3.20 -54.08
N GLU A 626 26.08 -3.14 -53.46
CA GLU A 626 26.99 -4.25 -53.20
C GLU A 626 26.43 -5.25 -52.17
N LEU A 627 25.51 -4.81 -51.30
CA LEU A 627 24.91 -5.63 -50.25
C LEU A 627 23.48 -6.11 -50.57
N ARG A 628 23.00 -5.92 -51.81
CA ARG A 628 21.66 -6.40 -52.22
C ARG A 628 21.44 -7.90 -52.02
N GLY A 629 22.51 -8.70 -52.11
CA GLY A 629 22.47 -10.15 -51.88
C GLY A 629 22.95 -10.57 -50.49
N ALA A 630 23.36 -9.63 -49.64
CA ALA A 630 23.83 -9.94 -48.30
C ALA A 630 22.63 -10.10 -47.35
N ARG A 631 22.72 -11.07 -46.45
CA ARG A 631 21.72 -11.23 -45.38
C ARG A 631 22.12 -10.37 -44.18
N LEU A 632 21.19 -9.59 -43.64
CA LEU A 632 21.43 -8.69 -42.51
C LEU A 632 20.69 -9.20 -41.29
N VAL A 633 21.42 -9.52 -40.23
CA VAL A 633 20.91 -10.15 -39.01
C VAL A 633 21.23 -9.27 -37.81
N ALA A 634 20.19 -8.91 -37.07
CA ALA A 634 20.34 -8.11 -35.85
C ALA A 634 20.78 -9.01 -34.67
N LEU A 635 21.80 -8.59 -33.93
CA LEU A 635 22.15 -9.11 -32.61
C LEU A 635 21.52 -8.17 -31.56
N THR A 636 20.71 -8.71 -30.66
CA THR A 636 19.92 -7.88 -29.72
C THR A 636 20.04 -8.39 -28.29
N GLY A 637 20.17 -7.52 -27.29
CA GLY A 637 20.07 -7.90 -25.88
C GLY A 637 18.62 -8.16 -25.40
N PHE A 638 17.63 -7.84 -26.23
CA PHE A 638 16.20 -7.90 -25.88
C PHE A 638 15.42 -8.64 -26.98
N GLY A 639 14.91 -9.83 -26.65
CA GLY A 639 14.16 -10.68 -27.58
C GLY A 639 12.65 -10.40 -27.63
N GLN A 640 12.20 -9.15 -27.41
CA GLN A 640 10.76 -8.86 -27.38
C GLN A 640 10.14 -8.96 -28.78
N PRO A 641 8.86 -9.36 -28.90
CA PRO A 641 8.15 -9.39 -30.18
C PRO A 641 8.13 -8.03 -30.89
N GLU A 642 8.10 -6.94 -30.11
CA GLU A 642 8.13 -5.57 -30.63
C GLU A 642 9.51 -5.20 -31.21
N ASP A 643 10.60 -5.63 -30.57
CA ASP A 643 11.97 -5.45 -31.07
C ASP A 643 12.19 -6.22 -32.38
N ARG A 644 11.67 -7.44 -32.48
CA ARG A 644 11.66 -8.22 -33.73
C ARG A 644 10.92 -7.49 -34.85
N ARG A 645 9.73 -6.94 -34.55
CA ARG A 645 8.93 -6.19 -35.53
C ARG A 645 9.66 -4.93 -36.00
N ARG A 646 10.30 -4.21 -35.07
CA ARG A 646 11.11 -3.01 -35.38
C ARG A 646 12.34 -3.35 -36.21
N ALA A 647 13.03 -4.46 -35.94
CA ALA A 647 14.17 -4.91 -36.71
C ALA A 647 13.78 -5.25 -38.16
N LEU A 648 12.71 -6.02 -38.35
CA LEU A 648 12.20 -6.33 -39.68
C LEU A 648 11.78 -5.06 -40.45
N ALA A 649 11.09 -4.13 -39.79
CA ALA A 649 10.68 -2.87 -40.40
C ALA A 649 11.86 -1.95 -40.79
N ALA A 650 13.00 -2.06 -40.12
CA ALA A 650 14.21 -1.31 -40.44
C ALA A 650 15.02 -1.91 -41.60
N GLY A 651 14.75 -3.16 -41.97
CA GLY A 651 15.40 -3.84 -43.10
C GLY A 651 16.31 -5.01 -42.72
N PHE A 652 16.27 -5.51 -41.48
CA PHE A 652 16.89 -6.79 -41.12
C PHE A 652 16.09 -7.97 -41.68
N ASP A 653 16.76 -9.04 -42.08
CA ASP A 653 16.12 -10.29 -42.51
C ASP A 653 15.75 -11.17 -41.31
N GLN A 654 16.55 -11.10 -40.25
CA GLN A 654 16.43 -11.96 -39.07
C GLN A 654 17.00 -11.25 -37.83
N HIS A 655 16.68 -11.76 -36.66
CA HIS A 655 17.27 -11.32 -35.40
C HIS A 655 17.71 -12.53 -34.58
N LEU A 656 18.77 -12.35 -33.80
CA LEU A 656 19.29 -13.28 -32.80
C LEU A 656 19.40 -12.54 -31.46
N VAL A 657 19.11 -13.26 -30.38
CA VAL A 657 19.23 -12.74 -29.01
C VAL A 657 20.66 -12.99 -28.52
N LYS A 658 21.29 -11.98 -27.93
CA LYS A 658 22.58 -12.09 -27.26
C LYS A 658 22.40 -12.76 -25.88
N PRO A 659 23.28 -13.68 -25.46
CA PRO A 659 24.40 -14.23 -26.23
C PRO A 659 23.89 -15.23 -27.30
N ALA A 660 24.28 -15.02 -28.56
CA ALA A 660 23.96 -15.97 -29.62
C ALA A 660 24.87 -17.20 -29.46
N ASP A 661 24.28 -18.36 -29.19
CA ASP A 661 25.03 -19.61 -29.09
C ASP A 661 25.51 -20.11 -30.46
N LEU A 662 26.51 -21.02 -30.43
CA LEU A 662 27.11 -21.58 -31.63
C LEU A 662 26.09 -22.34 -32.49
N ASP A 663 25.07 -22.92 -31.87
CA ASP A 663 24.01 -23.69 -32.54
C ASP A 663 23.03 -22.80 -33.29
N ALA A 664 22.67 -21.63 -32.75
CA ALA A 664 21.87 -20.62 -33.42
C ALA A 664 22.62 -20.03 -34.61
N LEU A 665 23.92 -19.78 -34.46
CA LEU A 665 24.78 -19.36 -35.58
C LEU A 665 24.87 -20.44 -36.66
N THR A 666 25.07 -21.70 -36.28
CA THR A 666 25.16 -22.81 -37.23
C THR A 666 23.84 -22.97 -37.99
N ARG A 667 22.70 -22.91 -37.29
CA ARG A 667 21.36 -22.95 -37.93
C ARG A 667 21.15 -21.79 -38.91
N LEU A 668 21.54 -20.57 -38.55
CA LEU A 668 21.46 -19.41 -39.43
C LEU A 668 22.29 -19.62 -40.71
N LEU A 669 23.49 -20.19 -40.55
CA LEU A 669 24.38 -20.46 -41.67
C LEU A 669 23.83 -21.56 -42.58
N ASP A 670 23.26 -22.63 -42.00
CA ASP A 670 22.61 -23.73 -42.73
C ASP A 670 21.35 -23.28 -43.49
N GLU A 671 20.52 -22.40 -42.91
CA GLU A 671 19.33 -21.85 -43.58
C GLU A 671 19.70 -21.08 -44.86
N LEU A 672 20.78 -20.32 -44.79
CA LEU A 672 21.34 -19.59 -45.94
C LEU A 672 21.92 -20.52 -47.03
N ASP A 673 22.36 -21.74 -46.67
CA ASP A 673 22.82 -22.73 -47.66
C ASP A 673 21.64 -23.39 -48.39
N GLN A 674 20.45 -23.46 -47.77
CA GLN A 674 19.23 -24.02 -48.37
C GLN A 674 18.56 -23.09 -49.39
N GLU A 675 18.72 -21.77 -49.26
CA GLU A 675 18.11 -20.79 -50.19
C GLU A 675 18.90 -20.59 -51.49
N ARG A 676 20.15 -21.08 -51.55
CA ARG A 676 21.04 -20.97 -52.72
C ARG A 676 21.13 -22.27 -53.55
N ALA A 677 20.66 -23.39 -53.01
CA ALA A 677 20.60 -24.71 -53.67
C ALA A 677 19.27 -24.87 -54.41
#